data_AF-A0A194PUT5-F1
#
_entry.id   AF-A0A194PUT5-F1
#
_cell.length_a   1.000
_cell.length_b   1.000
_cell.length_c   1.000
_cell.angle_alpha   90.00
_cell.angle_beta   90.00
_cell.angle_gamma   90.00
#
_symmetry.space_group_name_H-M   'P 1'
#
loop_
_entity.id
_entity.type
_entity.pdbx_description
1 polymer ?
#
loop_
_entity_poly.entity_id
_entity_poly.type
_entity_poly.pdbx_seq_one_letter_code
_entity_poly.pdbx_strand_id
1 'polypeptide(L)'
;MTIGDYARGKLSLICVSAVQVETSEALAVPLLSALYLCVRHNAYVTNTKSHSAPPGSTMSHSTEYKVGTFLAHSDGGRGDHAQDDYAADVRDLDPSSPVFGAALVVRATYLVCHRLISSWKGDLQVSLAALELLSGLAKLHSVKPEAIERKRAVRWICDYISVQCGRPPQAHSRDLHSCVVAAYHCLAAWLCPALLADTDCLTALMEVVELGISGSKSHGKPGEPPKMKDEKELKPVSMRVRDAAESLLMLILEQGGGGSWCRLDERWLEALGHGALRHFAADGGALLSLLEEPLANSQEPQPTLVVILRCGWGRYAWSLSVRGAPRCAQRGAASCARPVNMLEPPPRAPPLCRPLPASPPCAVDSAFPSLEAVLRQLNDPDAPVLFKLLEQQAAIEKRVKDNEDNDSAAECAPPEPVTEFQTARLFLSHFGYLNIGGDKKGCAPRLTALDSSAPGFHSALRRLDATGSRAALTVHVLYARAGQRHAHDIVANSHRPRPRIHQHAARSRKLILQNVDLLLQMFTSLGRGVCVRGHAGWAGHVRGSYDARAPPRPAPRPAQNTDNPPPAIYDGTQQILYWSDSTDEIAFVVPSGNEILETEEKPGQSDSLKSYVDGPCASTCSKGVSACVSGWESCGAPTYARSVSECERERGERRAALADNARALSLELDKQQPAPSNITGSGRRNRDFTAKILIVWLEDFEDHLNLPVDDLLRYCETGVSWRRQEVSVVCVSAVRGGLVRVRVPAPAGVLADGALVAPRALPACLRRAATHLARRTRLQAELYQPPHVRRRHMIQEIAQQYRRDLTEPELLESLFRPPA
;
A
#
# COMPACT_ATOMS: atom_id res chain seq x y z
N MET A 1 -25.77 10.36 35.54
CA MET A 1 -25.98 10.50 34.08
C MET A 1 -26.82 11.75 33.86
N THR A 2 -26.48 12.62 32.90
CA THR A 2 -27.30 13.82 32.63
C THR A 2 -28.50 13.48 31.73
N ILE A 3 -29.58 14.27 31.77
CA ILE A 3 -30.71 14.16 30.81
C ILE A 3 -30.21 14.20 29.36
N GLY A 4 -29.20 15.03 29.08
CA GLY A 4 -28.56 15.12 27.76
C GLY A 4 -27.85 13.83 27.35
N ASP A 5 -27.17 13.13 28.28
CA ASP A 5 -26.54 11.84 27.99
C ASP A 5 -27.57 10.78 27.59
N TYR A 6 -28.73 10.76 28.25
CA TYR A 6 -29.80 9.78 28.02
C TYR A 6 -30.51 10.04 26.69
N ALA A 7 -30.89 11.30 26.44
CA ALA A 7 -31.51 11.71 25.19
C ALA A 7 -30.61 11.40 23.99
N ARG A 8 -29.31 11.66 24.10
CA ARG A 8 -28.32 11.30 23.07
C ARG A 8 -28.29 9.79 22.81
N GLY A 9 -28.25 8.96 23.85
CA GLY A 9 -28.23 7.52 23.67
C GLY A 9 -29.50 7.01 22.99
N LYS A 10 -30.68 7.52 23.40
CA LYS A 10 -31.96 7.23 22.72
C LYS A 10 -31.97 7.67 21.25
N LEU A 11 -31.49 8.86 20.92
CA LEU A 11 -31.35 9.32 19.53
C LEU A 11 -30.45 8.39 18.71
N SER A 12 -29.39 7.86 19.33
CA SER A 12 -28.47 6.93 18.67
C SER A 12 -29.17 5.60 18.36
N LEU A 13 -30.00 5.10 19.28
CA LEU A 13 -30.82 3.91 19.05
C LEU A 13 -31.83 4.12 17.92
N ILE A 14 -32.54 5.27 17.93
CA ILE A 14 -33.49 5.62 16.86
C ILE A 14 -32.78 5.63 15.50
N CYS A 15 -31.58 6.22 15.41
CA CYS A 15 -30.80 6.24 14.17
C CYS A 15 -30.43 4.84 13.69
N VAL A 16 -30.02 3.95 14.59
CA VAL A 16 -29.68 2.57 14.22
C VAL A 16 -30.94 1.82 13.77
N SER A 17 -32.05 1.94 14.51
CA SER A 17 -33.33 1.32 14.13
C SER A 17 -33.80 1.82 12.76
N ALA A 18 -33.65 3.12 12.46
CA ALA A 18 -33.95 3.68 11.15
C ALA A 18 -33.10 3.02 10.05
N VAL A 19 -31.78 2.89 10.23
CA VAL A 19 -30.90 2.19 9.28
C VAL A 19 -31.28 0.72 9.10
N GLN A 20 -31.76 0.06 10.15
CA GLN A 20 -32.15 -1.35 10.12
C GLN A 20 -33.39 -1.60 9.29
N VAL A 21 -34.38 -0.71 9.36
CA VAL A 21 -35.65 -0.84 8.64
C VAL A 21 -35.69 -0.10 7.31
N GLU A 22 -34.68 0.73 7.01
CA GLU A 22 -34.65 1.54 5.79
C GLU A 22 -34.76 0.66 4.53
N THR A 23 -35.70 0.98 3.65
CA THR A 23 -35.90 0.28 2.38
C THR A 23 -35.56 1.15 1.17
N SER A 24 -35.50 2.47 1.35
CA SER A 24 -35.19 3.43 0.30
C SER A 24 -33.68 3.69 0.19
N GLU A 25 -33.16 3.54 -1.03
CA GLU A 25 -31.77 3.90 -1.36
C GLU A 25 -31.50 5.41 -1.18
N ALA A 26 -32.52 6.26 -1.38
CA ALA A 26 -32.40 7.71 -1.28
C ALA A 26 -32.11 8.20 0.15
N LEU A 27 -32.64 7.51 1.17
CA LEU A 27 -32.45 7.86 2.58
C LEU A 27 -31.27 7.13 3.22
N ALA A 28 -30.77 6.06 2.60
CA ALA A 28 -29.70 5.24 3.15
C ALA A 28 -28.42 6.05 3.40
N VAL A 29 -27.96 6.88 2.45
CA VAL A 29 -26.72 7.66 2.61
C VAL A 29 -26.82 8.71 3.73
N PRO A 30 -27.88 9.56 3.80
CA PRO A 30 -28.09 10.45 4.95
C PRO A 30 -28.17 9.73 6.29
N LEU A 31 -28.86 8.58 6.36
CA LEU A 31 -28.98 7.80 7.59
C LEU A 31 -27.64 7.18 8.03
N LEU A 32 -26.81 6.70 7.09
CA LEU A 32 -25.45 6.25 7.39
C LEU A 32 -24.60 7.41 7.94
N SER A 33 -24.77 8.62 7.41
CA SER A 33 -24.13 9.84 7.95
C SER A 33 -24.56 10.13 9.38
N ALA A 34 -25.88 10.12 9.64
CA ALA A 34 -26.41 10.32 10.99
C ALA A 34 -25.90 9.25 11.96
N LEU A 35 -25.93 7.97 11.56
CA LEU A 35 -25.44 6.84 12.33
C LEU A 35 -23.96 7.04 12.72
N TYR A 36 -23.11 7.47 11.77
CA TYR A 36 -21.70 7.74 12.07
C TYR A 36 -21.51 8.76 13.18
N LEU A 37 -22.20 9.91 13.06
CA LEU A 37 -22.06 11.01 13.99
C LEU A 37 -22.55 10.58 15.39
N CYS A 38 -23.68 9.86 15.46
CA CYS A 38 -24.21 9.29 16.69
C CYS A 38 -23.21 8.30 17.34
N VAL A 39 -22.72 7.31 16.59
CA VAL A 39 -21.77 6.30 17.09
C VAL A 39 -20.49 6.97 17.58
N ARG A 40 -19.90 7.85 16.77
CA ARG A 40 -18.66 8.58 17.09
C ARG A 40 -18.79 9.41 18.36
N HIS A 41 -19.91 10.12 18.49
CA HIS A 41 -20.14 10.99 19.64
C HIS A 41 -20.26 10.19 20.94
N ASN A 42 -20.88 9.00 20.91
CA ASN A 42 -20.99 8.13 22.08
C ASN A 42 -19.66 7.41 22.41
N ALA A 43 -18.94 6.92 21.40
CA ALA A 43 -17.65 6.25 21.57
C ALA A 43 -16.58 7.17 22.21
N TYR A 44 -16.65 8.48 21.92
CA TYR A 44 -15.73 9.45 22.52
C TYR A 44 -16.01 9.66 24.01
N VAL A 45 -17.28 9.75 24.41
CA VAL A 45 -17.64 10.03 25.81
C VAL A 45 -17.27 8.88 26.74
N THR A 46 -17.37 7.64 26.29
CA THR A 46 -16.89 6.47 27.04
C THR A 46 -15.38 6.55 27.29
N ASN A 47 -14.58 6.90 26.28
CA ASN A 47 -13.12 7.04 26.42
C ASN A 47 -12.71 8.20 27.36
N THR A 48 -13.46 9.29 27.41
CA THR A 48 -13.13 10.40 28.32
C THR A 48 -13.42 10.07 29.79
N LYS A 49 -14.47 9.30 30.08
CA LYS A 49 -14.84 8.91 31.44
C LYS A 49 -13.88 7.85 32.02
N SER A 50 -13.26 7.02 31.18
CA SER A 50 -12.25 6.05 31.61
C SER A 50 -10.91 6.69 31.98
N HIS A 51 -10.57 7.87 31.43
CA HIS A 51 -9.32 8.59 31.72
C HIS A 51 -9.41 9.57 32.90
N SER A 52 -10.61 9.90 33.38
CA SER A 52 -10.82 10.86 34.48
C SER A 52 -10.96 10.22 35.87
N ALA A 53 -10.67 8.93 36.02
CA ALA A 53 -10.69 8.27 37.33
C ALA A 53 -9.40 8.61 38.13
N PRO A 54 -9.49 8.93 39.43
CA PRO A 54 -8.32 9.27 40.24
C PRO A 54 -7.36 8.08 40.37
N PRO A 55 -6.03 8.32 40.39
CA PRO A 55 -5.05 7.25 40.53
C PRO A 55 -5.17 6.64 41.92
N GLY A 56 -5.73 5.44 42.02
CA GLY A 56 -5.91 4.72 43.28
C GLY A 56 -7.27 4.06 43.49
N SER A 57 -8.26 4.29 42.61
CA SER A 57 -9.49 3.49 42.67
C SER A 57 -9.22 2.07 42.15
N THR A 58 -9.11 1.11 43.05
CA THR A 58 -9.09 -0.34 42.75
C THR A 58 -10.49 -0.81 42.29
N MET A 59 -11.01 -0.22 41.23
CA MET A 59 -11.97 -0.90 40.37
C MET A 59 -11.11 -1.78 39.47
N SER A 60 -11.06 -3.06 39.83
CA SER A 60 -10.34 -4.11 39.13
C SER A 60 -10.39 -3.92 37.61
N HIS A 61 -9.21 -3.87 36.99
CA HIS A 61 -8.99 -3.80 35.55
C HIS A 61 -9.44 -5.07 34.78
N SER A 62 -10.35 -5.86 35.35
CA SER A 62 -10.97 -7.05 34.73
C SER A 62 -12.23 -6.66 33.96
N THR A 63 -12.10 -5.92 32.87
CA THR A 63 -13.12 -5.99 31.80
C THR A 63 -12.87 -7.26 31.00
N GLU A 64 -13.10 -8.42 31.62
CA GLU A 64 -13.41 -9.64 30.87
C GLU A 64 -14.70 -9.33 30.11
N TYR A 65 -14.61 -9.35 28.78
CA TYR A 65 -15.77 -9.35 27.90
C TYR A 65 -16.51 -10.70 28.08
N LYS A 66 -17.24 -10.86 29.18
CA LYS A 66 -18.30 -11.86 29.28
C LYS A 66 -19.59 -11.23 28.77
N VAL A 67 -19.79 -11.31 27.45
CA VAL A 67 -21.14 -11.37 26.85
C VAL A 67 -21.75 -12.73 27.24
N GLY A 68 -21.95 -12.93 28.55
CA GLY A 68 -22.47 -14.17 29.15
C GLY A 68 -23.56 -13.92 30.18
N THR A 69 -23.84 -12.67 30.56
CA THR A 69 -24.79 -12.35 31.64
C THR A 69 -26.20 -12.03 31.16
N PHE A 70 -26.53 -12.26 29.88
CA PHE A 70 -27.93 -12.27 29.42
C PHE A 70 -28.46 -13.68 29.09
N LEU A 71 -27.68 -14.74 29.35
CA LEU A 71 -28.05 -16.14 29.06
C LEU A 71 -28.68 -16.90 30.24
N ALA A 72 -29.01 -16.24 31.35
CA ALA A 72 -29.66 -16.90 32.48
C ALA A 72 -31.09 -16.38 32.59
N HIS A 73 -32.02 -16.93 31.82
CA HIS A 73 -33.42 -17.25 32.18
C HIS A 73 -34.16 -17.86 30.97
N SER A 74 -33.78 -19.08 30.56
CA SER A 74 -34.72 -20.05 29.99
C SER A 74 -34.04 -21.41 29.86
N ASP A 75 -34.76 -22.41 30.36
CA ASP A 75 -34.40 -23.80 30.55
C ASP A 75 -34.17 -24.58 29.23
N GLY A 76 -33.45 -25.72 29.37
CA GLY A 76 -33.02 -26.75 28.42
C GLY A 76 -33.42 -26.72 26.93
N GLY A 77 -32.43 -26.78 26.04
CA GLY A 77 -32.63 -27.10 24.61
C GLY A 77 -31.31 -27.21 23.83
N ARG A 78 -31.13 -28.35 23.16
CA ARG A 78 -29.92 -28.85 22.47
C ARG A 78 -29.51 -27.97 21.26
N GLY A 79 -28.20 -27.88 21.01
CA GLY A 79 -27.58 -26.98 20.05
C GLY A 79 -27.97 -27.16 18.58
N ASP A 80 -28.34 -26.05 17.94
CA ASP A 80 -28.01 -25.68 16.55
C ASP A 80 -28.30 -24.17 16.23
N HIS A 81 -28.62 -23.35 17.23
CA HIS A 81 -29.15 -21.97 17.03
C HIS A 81 -28.14 -20.82 17.22
N ALA A 82 -26.84 -21.09 17.37
CA ALA A 82 -25.86 -20.05 17.74
C ALA A 82 -25.63 -18.96 16.66
N GLN A 83 -26.11 -19.15 15.43
CA GLN A 83 -25.94 -18.19 14.34
C GLN A 83 -27.05 -17.12 14.26
N ASP A 84 -28.24 -17.40 14.80
CA ASP A 84 -29.41 -16.50 14.75
C ASP A 84 -29.52 -15.59 15.99
N ASP A 85 -28.95 -15.98 17.13
CA ASP A 85 -29.12 -15.28 18.43
C ASP A 85 -28.36 -13.94 18.54
N TYR A 86 -27.43 -13.65 17.64
CA TYR A 86 -26.66 -12.38 17.64
C TYR A 86 -27.30 -11.25 16.84
N ALA A 87 -28.49 -11.49 16.28
CA ALA A 87 -29.39 -10.43 15.85
C ALA A 87 -30.02 -9.67 17.03
N ALA A 88 -29.54 -9.85 18.28
CA ALA A 88 -29.91 -9.10 19.49
C ALA A 88 -30.34 -7.66 19.18
N ASP A 89 -31.62 -7.39 19.39
CA ASP A 89 -32.26 -6.17 18.93
C ASP A 89 -31.46 -4.94 19.39
N VAL A 90 -31.21 -4.01 18.48
CA VAL A 90 -30.48 -2.78 18.86
C VAL A 90 -31.26 -2.02 19.96
N ARG A 91 -32.58 -2.24 20.02
CA ARG A 91 -33.48 -1.71 21.04
C ARG A 91 -33.12 -2.15 22.47
N ASP A 92 -32.36 -3.23 22.64
CA ASP A 92 -32.00 -3.79 23.95
C ASP A 92 -30.76 -3.12 24.56
N LEU A 93 -30.05 -2.27 23.81
CA LEU A 93 -28.90 -1.53 24.33
C LEU A 93 -29.38 -0.46 25.33
N ASP A 94 -28.99 -0.59 26.59
CA ASP A 94 -29.27 0.42 27.60
C ASP A 94 -28.40 1.69 27.38
N PRO A 95 -29.01 2.85 27.05
CA PRO A 95 -28.30 4.14 26.95
C PRO A 95 -27.56 4.55 28.22
N SER A 96 -27.98 4.04 29.38
CA SER A 96 -27.42 4.38 30.68
C SER A 96 -26.12 3.66 31.01
N SER A 97 -25.84 2.57 30.28
CA SER A 97 -24.67 1.74 30.50
C SER A 97 -23.34 2.46 30.20
N PRO A 98 -22.31 2.30 31.04
CA PRO A 98 -20.98 2.90 30.79
C PRO A 98 -20.29 2.33 29.55
N VAL A 99 -20.72 1.15 29.06
CA VAL A 99 -20.19 0.51 27.85
C VAL A 99 -21.06 0.77 26.61
N PHE A 100 -22.12 1.58 26.72
CA PHE A 100 -23.04 1.88 25.61
C PHE A 100 -22.32 2.30 24.33
N GLY A 101 -21.33 3.21 24.43
CA GLY A 101 -20.58 3.68 23.27
C GLY A 101 -19.82 2.57 22.55
N ALA A 102 -19.20 1.64 23.28
CA ALA A 102 -18.50 0.51 22.71
C ALA A 102 -19.47 -0.50 22.08
N ALA A 103 -20.54 -0.86 22.79
CA ALA A 103 -21.58 -1.77 22.28
C ALA A 103 -22.27 -1.20 21.01
N LEU A 104 -22.49 0.10 20.96
CA LEU A 104 -23.05 0.79 19.81
C LEU A 104 -22.12 0.73 18.58
N VAL A 105 -20.79 0.86 18.76
CA VAL A 105 -19.81 0.70 17.67
C VAL A 105 -19.89 -0.70 17.07
N VAL A 106 -19.96 -1.72 17.92
CA VAL A 106 -20.08 -3.12 17.50
C VAL A 106 -21.37 -3.34 16.73
N ARG A 107 -22.50 -2.90 17.30
CA ARG A 107 -23.82 -3.13 16.71
C ARG A 107 -23.98 -2.40 15.38
N ALA A 108 -23.48 -1.17 15.29
CA ALA A 108 -23.45 -0.41 14.04
C ALA A 108 -22.58 -1.11 12.98
N THR A 109 -21.42 -1.64 13.38
CA THR A 109 -20.54 -2.41 12.48
C THR A 109 -21.25 -3.64 11.95
N TYR A 110 -21.92 -4.39 12.84
CA TYR A 110 -22.69 -5.57 12.44
C TYR A 110 -23.81 -5.18 11.46
N LEU A 111 -24.65 -4.21 11.82
CA LEU A 111 -25.79 -3.81 11.00
C LEU A 111 -25.34 -3.40 9.59
N VAL A 112 -24.29 -2.60 9.49
CA VAL A 112 -23.83 -2.05 8.21
C VAL A 112 -23.20 -3.13 7.34
N CYS A 113 -22.38 -4.01 7.89
CA CYS A 113 -21.82 -5.13 7.13
C CYS A 113 -22.92 -6.09 6.65
N HIS A 114 -23.90 -6.42 7.49
CA HIS A 114 -25.03 -7.26 7.10
C HIS A 114 -25.84 -6.64 5.96
N ARG A 115 -26.16 -5.35 6.06
CA ARG A 115 -26.93 -4.62 5.04
C ARG A 115 -26.15 -4.44 3.74
N LEU A 116 -24.83 -4.22 3.83
CA LEU A 116 -23.93 -4.10 2.69
C LEU A 116 -23.98 -5.33 1.78
N ILE A 117 -23.99 -6.55 2.34
CA ILE A 117 -24.00 -7.79 1.56
C ILE A 117 -25.42 -8.23 1.17
N SER A 118 -26.43 -7.97 2.01
CA SER A 118 -27.81 -8.42 1.78
C SER A 118 -28.58 -7.52 0.81
N SER A 119 -28.52 -6.20 1.00
CA SER A 119 -29.44 -5.24 0.35
C SER A 119 -28.72 -4.14 -0.44
N TRP A 120 -27.60 -3.61 0.05
CA TRP A 120 -26.93 -2.46 -0.59
C TRP A 120 -25.91 -2.82 -1.65
N LYS A 121 -25.63 -4.12 -1.87
CA LYS A 121 -24.62 -4.61 -2.82
C LYS A 121 -24.84 -4.18 -4.28
N GLY A 122 -26.06 -3.76 -4.64
CA GLY A 122 -26.44 -3.32 -5.99
C GLY A 122 -26.22 -1.83 -6.26
N ASP A 123 -26.27 -1.00 -5.22
CA ASP A 123 -26.19 0.46 -5.33
C ASP A 123 -24.75 0.94 -5.04
N LEU A 124 -24.17 1.66 -5.99
CA LEU A 124 -22.84 2.24 -5.89
C LEU A 124 -22.72 3.25 -4.73
N GLN A 125 -23.63 4.22 -4.65
CA GLN A 125 -23.54 5.33 -3.71
C GLN A 125 -23.71 4.84 -2.27
N VAL A 126 -24.68 3.95 -2.05
CA VAL A 126 -24.95 3.35 -0.73
C VAL A 126 -23.82 2.41 -0.33
N SER A 127 -23.32 1.56 -1.24
CA SER A 127 -22.16 0.69 -0.96
C SER A 127 -20.92 1.50 -0.58
N LEU A 128 -20.60 2.56 -1.33
CA LEU A 128 -19.45 3.40 -1.01
C LEU A 128 -19.63 4.11 0.34
N ALA A 129 -20.81 4.65 0.63
CA ALA A 129 -21.09 5.26 1.94
C ALA A 129 -21.00 4.24 3.10
N ALA A 130 -21.47 3.02 2.92
CA ALA A 130 -21.36 1.95 3.92
C ALA A 130 -19.89 1.56 4.18
N LEU A 131 -19.09 1.36 3.13
CA LEU A 131 -17.66 1.05 3.25
C LEU A 131 -16.87 2.18 3.91
N GLU A 132 -17.20 3.43 3.58
CA GLU A 132 -16.66 4.62 4.22
C GLU A 132 -17.04 4.75 5.70
N LEU A 133 -18.27 4.38 6.06
CA LEU A 133 -18.72 4.30 7.45
C LEU A 133 -17.86 3.26 8.19
N LEU A 134 -17.78 2.04 7.67
CA LEU A 134 -17.03 0.92 8.26
C LEU A 134 -15.56 1.28 8.48
N SER A 135 -14.92 1.92 7.50
CA SER A 135 -13.54 2.44 7.64
C SER A 135 -13.40 3.42 8.81
N GLY A 136 -14.42 4.24 9.06
CA GLY A 136 -14.45 5.15 10.21
C GLY A 136 -14.73 4.46 11.54
N LEU A 137 -15.54 3.41 11.55
CA LEU A 137 -15.83 2.60 12.73
C LEU A 137 -14.61 1.79 13.17
N ALA A 138 -13.77 1.32 12.24
CA ALA A 138 -12.53 0.62 12.54
C ALA A 138 -11.64 1.42 13.53
N LYS A 139 -11.57 2.75 13.36
CA LYS A 139 -10.81 3.67 14.22
C LYS A 139 -11.46 3.92 15.60
N LEU A 140 -12.71 3.51 15.81
CA LEU A 140 -13.44 3.68 17.07
C LEU A 140 -13.48 2.40 17.93
N HIS A 141 -13.08 1.25 17.39
CA HIS A 141 -13.03 0.02 18.17
C HIS A 141 -11.91 0.10 19.23
N SER A 142 -12.18 -0.48 20.40
CA SER A 142 -11.19 -0.64 21.48
C SER A 142 -9.91 -1.29 20.97
N VAL A 143 -8.74 -0.78 21.40
CA VAL A 143 -7.40 -1.26 20.99
C VAL A 143 -7.13 -2.70 21.46
N LYS A 144 -7.97 -3.26 22.36
CA LYS A 144 -7.77 -4.62 22.85
C LYS A 144 -7.91 -5.65 21.70
N PRO A 145 -6.95 -6.58 21.58
CA PRO A 145 -6.74 -7.43 20.41
C PRO A 145 -7.76 -8.57 20.23
N GLU A 146 -8.55 -8.90 21.23
CA GLU A 146 -9.38 -10.12 21.26
C GLU A 146 -10.82 -9.95 20.72
N ALA A 147 -11.12 -8.83 20.04
CA ALA A 147 -12.48 -8.57 19.59
C ALA A 147 -12.88 -9.50 18.42
N ILE A 148 -13.57 -10.61 18.76
CA ILE A 148 -14.30 -11.50 17.84
C ILE A 148 -15.08 -10.70 16.77
N GLU A 149 -15.60 -9.54 17.15
CA GLU A 149 -16.35 -8.62 16.30
C GLU A 149 -15.51 -7.99 15.18
N ARG A 150 -14.24 -7.65 15.46
CA ARG A 150 -13.32 -7.16 14.42
C ARG A 150 -12.99 -8.27 13.41
N LYS A 151 -12.75 -9.50 13.88
CA LYS A 151 -12.56 -10.67 13.02
C LYS A 151 -13.78 -10.89 12.11
N ARG A 152 -14.98 -10.81 12.70
CA ARG A 152 -16.25 -10.91 11.97
C ARG A 152 -16.41 -9.81 10.92
N ALA A 153 -16.10 -8.55 11.27
CA ALA A 153 -16.17 -7.43 10.32
C ALA A 153 -15.23 -7.64 9.13
N VAL A 154 -13.99 -8.06 9.37
CA VAL A 154 -13.03 -8.38 8.30
C VAL A 154 -13.57 -9.51 7.41
N ARG A 155 -14.05 -10.61 8.00
CA ARG A 155 -14.65 -11.73 7.25
C ARG A 155 -15.80 -11.27 6.36
N TRP A 156 -16.73 -10.47 6.88
CA TRP A 156 -17.85 -9.95 6.10
C TRP A 156 -17.44 -9.02 4.95
N ILE A 157 -16.40 -8.20 5.12
CA ILE A 157 -15.88 -7.38 4.02
C ILE A 157 -15.18 -8.28 2.98
N CYS A 158 -14.47 -9.31 3.41
CA CYS A 158 -13.89 -10.35 2.53
C CYS A 158 -14.97 -11.11 1.74
N ASP A 159 -16.08 -11.46 2.39
CA ASP A 159 -17.23 -12.11 1.76
C ASP A 159 -17.90 -11.19 0.74
N TYR A 160 -18.05 -9.89 1.08
CA TYR A 160 -18.57 -8.90 0.14
C TYR A 160 -17.70 -8.83 -1.13
N ILE A 161 -16.36 -8.78 -1.00
CA ILE A 161 -15.46 -8.78 -2.16
C ILE A 161 -15.63 -10.08 -2.96
N SER A 162 -15.67 -11.23 -2.29
CA SER A 162 -15.86 -12.53 -2.95
C SER A 162 -17.18 -12.59 -3.73
N VAL A 163 -18.28 -12.09 -3.15
CA VAL A 163 -19.61 -12.02 -3.79
C VAL A 163 -19.62 -11.06 -4.99
N GLN A 164 -18.93 -9.92 -4.90
CA GLN A 164 -18.87 -8.96 -6.01
C GLN A 164 -18.02 -9.49 -7.17
N CYS A 165 -16.86 -10.07 -6.88
CA CYS A 165 -15.98 -10.66 -7.89
C CYS A 165 -16.55 -11.93 -8.54
N GLY A 166 -17.38 -12.69 -7.80
CA GLY A 166 -18.02 -13.91 -8.28
C GLY A 166 -19.30 -13.70 -9.08
N ARG A 167 -19.69 -12.45 -9.40
CA ARG A 167 -20.85 -12.17 -10.24
C ARG A 167 -20.61 -12.64 -11.68
N PRO A 168 -21.68 -12.96 -12.45
CA PRO A 168 -21.51 -13.33 -13.85
C PRO A 168 -20.88 -12.18 -14.65
N PRO A 169 -20.09 -12.46 -15.71
CA PRO A 169 -19.38 -11.43 -16.48
C PRO A 169 -20.26 -10.30 -17.03
N GLN A 170 -21.54 -10.57 -17.29
CA GLN A 170 -22.52 -9.57 -17.74
C GLN A 170 -22.81 -8.49 -16.69
N ALA A 171 -22.64 -8.82 -15.41
CA ALA A 171 -22.85 -7.90 -14.29
C ALA A 171 -21.58 -7.10 -13.94
N HIS A 172 -20.45 -7.32 -14.63
CA HIS A 172 -19.22 -6.60 -14.37
C HIS A 172 -19.30 -5.19 -14.98
N SER A 173 -19.42 -4.20 -14.11
CA SER A 173 -19.43 -2.78 -14.46
C SER A 173 -18.30 -2.03 -13.76
N ARG A 174 -17.98 -0.84 -14.27
CA ARG A 174 -17.03 0.09 -13.64
C ARG A 174 -17.41 0.40 -12.20
N ASP A 175 -18.70 0.55 -11.94
CA ASP A 175 -19.25 0.89 -10.63
C ASP A 175 -19.07 -0.27 -9.66
N LEU A 176 -19.31 -1.50 -10.10
CA LEU A 176 -19.02 -2.70 -9.32
C LEU A 176 -17.53 -2.80 -8.95
N HIS A 177 -16.63 -2.61 -9.92
CA HIS A 177 -15.19 -2.62 -9.65
C HIS A 177 -14.78 -1.49 -8.69
N SER A 178 -15.42 -0.33 -8.77
CA SER A 178 -15.19 0.78 -7.84
C SER A 178 -15.63 0.44 -6.42
N CYS A 179 -16.74 -0.26 -6.23
CA CYS A 179 -17.15 -0.81 -4.93
C CYS A 179 -16.13 -1.82 -4.39
N VAL A 180 -15.62 -2.72 -5.23
CA VAL A 180 -14.60 -3.70 -4.84
C VAL A 180 -13.31 -3.00 -4.41
N VAL A 181 -12.84 -2.03 -5.19
CA VAL A 181 -11.66 -1.21 -4.85
C VAL A 181 -11.87 -0.47 -3.52
N ALA A 182 -13.05 0.10 -3.30
CA ALA A 182 -13.39 0.74 -2.02
C ALA A 182 -13.41 -0.27 -0.85
N ALA A 183 -13.80 -1.52 -1.08
CA ALA A 183 -13.79 -2.57 -0.08
C ALA A 183 -12.37 -3.00 0.33
N TYR A 184 -11.43 -3.09 -0.62
CA TYR A 184 -10.01 -3.28 -0.30
C TYR A 184 -9.44 -2.13 0.54
N HIS A 185 -9.76 -0.88 0.17
CA HIS A 185 -9.39 0.28 1.00
C HIS A 185 -10.06 0.27 2.38
N CYS A 186 -11.27 -0.28 2.48
CA CYS A 186 -11.94 -0.46 3.77
C CYS A 186 -11.19 -1.48 4.63
N LEU A 187 -10.82 -2.65 4.08
CA LEU A 187 -10.03 -3.67 4.78
C LEU A 187 -8.73 -3.09 5.36
N ALA A 188 -8.05 -2.22 4.60
CA ALA A 188 -6.83 -1.55 5.07
C ALA A 188 -7.03 -0.75 6.38
N ALA A 189 -8.22 -0.22 6.65
CA ALA A 189 -8.53 0.49 7.89
C ALA A 189 -8.74 -0.46 9.10
N TRP A 190 -9.03 -1.72 8.84
CA TRP A 190 -9.25 -2.75 9.87
C TRP A 190 -7.98 -3.51 10.24
N LEU A 191 -6.95 -3.50 9.41
CA LEU A 191 -5.68 -4.18 9.68
C LEU A 191 -5.06 -3.73 11.00
N CYS A 192 -4.70 -4.71 11.83
CA CYS A 192 -3.86 -4.50 13.01
C CYS A 192 -3.06 -5.77 13.30
N PRO A 193 -1.92 -5.67 14.02
CA PRO A 193 -1.06 -6.83 14.30
C PRO A 193 -1.79 -8.01 14.94
N ALA A 194 -2.76 -7.74 15.81
CA ALA A 194 -3.56 -8.76 16.48
C ALA A 194 -4.46 -9.59 15.55
N LEU A 195 -5.05 -8.95 14.53
CA LEU A 195 -5.87 -9.66 13.54
C LEU A 195 -5.00 -10.47 12.58
N LEU A 196 -3.80 -9.98 12.27
CA LEU A 196 -2.86 -10.71 11.41
C LEU A 196 -2.18 -11.88 12.12
N ALA A 197 -2.12 -11.86 13.45
CA ALA A 197 -1.68 -13.01 14.24
C ALA A 197 -2.73 -14.13 14.30
N ASP A 198 -4.00 -13.84 13.99
CA ASP A 198 -5.06 -14.84 13.92
C ASP A 198 -5.04 -15.56 12.56
N THR A 199 -4.83 -16.87 12.59
CA THR A 199 -4.66 -17.70 11.39
C THR A 199 -5.87 -17.65 10.46
N ASP A 200 -7.08 -17.70 11.01
CA ASP A 200 -8.30 -17.70 10.21
C ASP A 200 -8.52 -16.35 9.52
N CYS A 201 -8.27 -15.25 10.24
CA CYS A 201 -8.39 -13.91 9.70
C CYS A 201 -7.34 -13.65 8.62
N LEU A 202 -6.08 -14.05 8.86
CA LEU A 202 -5.01 -13.95 7.86
C LEU A 202 -5.34 -14.80 6.62
N THR A 203 -5.84 -16.02 6.79
CA THR A 203 -6.26 -16.88 5.69
C THR A 203 -7.35 -16.22 4.84
N ALA A 204 -8.41 -15.71 5.48
CA ALA A 204 -9.49 -15.01 4.76
C ALA A 204 -9.01 -13.75 4.02
N LEU A 205 -8.06 -13.00 4.59
CA LEU A 205 -7.43 -11.86 3.93
C LEU A 205 -6.60 -12.30 2.71
N MET A 206 -5.76 -13.32 2.88
CA MET A 206 -4.90 -13.83 1.82
C MET A 206 -5.70 -14.44 0.67
N GLU A 207 -6.80 -15.14 0.92
CA GLU A 207 -7.69 -15.65 -0.13
C GLU A 207 -8.32 -14.54 -0.97
N VAL A 208 -8.73 -13.43 -0.34
CA VAL A 208 -9.33 -12.32 -1.07
C VAL A 208 -8.26 -11.54 -1.82
N VAL A 209 -7.08 -11.32 -1.24
CA VAL A 209 -5.93 -10.77 -1.96
C VAL A 209 -5.58 -11.62 -3.19
N GLU A 210 -5.53 -12.94 -3.02
CA GLU A 210 -5.29 -13.89 -4.11
C GLU A 210 -6.37 -13.79 -5.20
N LEU A 211 -7.64 -13.73 -4.81
CA LEU A 211 -8.76 -13.52 -5.73
C LEU A 211 -8.63 -12.20 -6.50
N GLY A 212 -8.20 -11.13 -5.84
CA GLY A 212 -8.00 -9.82 -6.47
C GLY A 212 -6.84 -9.80 -7.47
N ILE A 213 -5.74 -10.48 -7.15
CA ILE A 213 -4.53 -10.53 -8.00
C ILE A 213 -4.69 -11.51 -9.16
N SER A 214 -5.18 -12.72 -8.88
CA SER A 214 -5.22 -13.82 -9.86
C SER A 214 -6.59 -13.98 -10.54
N GLY A 215 -7.67 -13.49 -9.93
CA GLY A 215 -9.04 -13.75 -10.37
C GLY A 215 -9.64 -15.07 -9.87
N SER A 216 -8.86 -15.89 -9.14
CA SER A 216 -9.30 -17.17 -8.58
C SER A 216 -8.78 -17.38 -7.15
N LYS A 217 -9.42 -18.27 -6.39
CA LYS A 217 -8.93 -18.72 -5.08
C LYS A 217 -8.23 -20.08 -5.22
N SER A 218 -7.33 -20.39 -4.29
CA SER A 218 -6.68 -21.71 -4.19
C SER A 218 -7.69 -22.81 -3.92
N HIS A 219 -8.61 -22.56 -2.99
CA HIS A 219 -9.73 -23.45 -2.69
C HIS A 219 -10.92 -23.05 -3.55
N GLY A 220 -11.21 -23.89 -4.54
CA GLY A 220 -12.34 -23.75 -5.46
C GLY A 220 -13.67 -24.18 -4.85
N LYS A 221 -14.56 -24.74 -5.66
CA LYS A 221 -15.82 -25.30 -5.16
C LYS A 221 -15.55 -26.55 -4.29
N PRO A 222 -16.42 -26.87 -3.32
CA PRO A 222 -16.28 -28.09 -2.53
C PRO A 222 -16.12 -29.33 -3.43
N GLY A 223 -14.99 -30.04 -3.29
CA GLY A 223 -14.65 -31.23 -4.08
C GLY A 223 -13.60 -31.00 -5.18
N GLU A 224 -13.24 -29.76 -5.50
CA GLU A 224 -12.13 -29.47 -6.42
C GLU A 224 -10.78 -29.52 -5.67
N PRO A 225 -9.71 -30.11 -6.27
CA PRO A 225 -8.39 -30.10 -5.66
C PRO A 225 -7.86 -28.66 -5.54
N PRO A 226 -7.11 -28.34 -4.47
CA PRO A 226 -6.55 -27.01 -4.28
C PRO A 226 -5.60 -26.70 -5.44
N LYS A 227 -5.85 -25.58 -6.12
CA LYS A 227 -5.02 -25.14 -7.24
C LYS A 227 -3.79 -24.43 -6.69
N MET A 228 -2.59 -24.89 -7.07
CA MET A 228 -1.35 -24.30 -6.59
C MET A 228 -1.07 -22.95 -7.26
N LYS A 229 -0.16 -22.16 -6.67
CA LYS A 229 0.10 -20.78 -7.10
C LYS A 229 0.65 -20.70 -8.53
N ASP A 230 1.52 -21.62 -8.88
CA ASP A 230 2.19 -21.76 -10.19
C ASP A 230 1.25 -22.25 -11.30
N GLU A 231 0.17 -22.94 -10.94
CA GLU A 231 -0.84 -23.41 -11.90
C GLU A 231 -1.86 -22.31 -12.26
N LYS A 232 -1.87 -21.18 -11.53
CA LYS A 232 -2.86 -20.11 -11.70
C LYS A 232 -2.47 -19.15 -12.81
N GLU A 233 -3.39 -19.00 -13.75
CA GLU A 233 -3.33 -17.91 -14.72
C GLU A 233 -3.75 -16.61 -14.04
N LEU A 234 -2.94 -15.56 -14.18
CA LEU A 234 -3.22 -14.24 -13.61
C LEU A 234 -4.25 -13.51 -14.49
N LYS A 235 -5.54 -13.73 -14.19
CA LYS A 235 -6.67 -13.12 -14.87
C LYS A 235 -7.54 -12.36 -13.86
N PRO A 236 -7.04 -11.25 -13.29
CA PRO A 236 -7.80 -10.46 -12.33
C PRO A 236 -9.09 -9.92 -12.95
N VAL A 237 -10.11 -9.74 -12.10
CA VAL A 237 -11.43 -9.19 -12.50
C VAL A 237 -11.31 -7.82 -13.19
N SER A 238 -10.37 -6.99 -12.74
CA SER A 238 -9.89 -5.81 -13.45
C SER A 238 -8.52 -5.40 -12.92
N MET A 239 -7.78 -4.60 -13.69
CA MET A 239 -6.49 -4.06 -13.26
C MET A 239 -6.60 -3.20 -12.01
N ARG A 240 -7.66 -2.39 -11.89
CA ARG A 240 -7.93 -1.57 -10.70
C ARG A 240 -8.13 -2.42 -9.44
N VAL A 241 -8.83 -3.56 -9.57
CA VAL A 241 -9.05 -4.50 -8.47
C VAL A 241 -7.74 -5.19 -8.08
N ARG A 242 -6.93 -5.58 -9.07
CA ARG A 242 -5.59 -6.11 -8.84
C ARG A 242 -4.71 -5.13 -8.09
N ASP A 243 -4.63 -3.88 -8.53
CA ASP A 243 -3.78 -2.86 -7.89
C ASP A 243 -4.22 -2.58 -6.44
N ALA A 244 -5.53 -2.62 -6.17
CA ALA A 244 -6.07 -2.50 -4.81
C ALA A 244 -5.74 -3.74 -3.94
N ALA A 245 -5.75 -4.93 -4.51
CA ALA A 245 -5.36 -6.17 -3.83
C ALA A 245 -3.85 -6.23 -3.54
N GLU A 246 -3.02 -5.81 -4.50
CA GLU A 246 -1.57 -5.62 -4.31
C GLU A 246 -1.30 -4.61 -3.18
N SER A 247 -2.07 -3.52 -3.13
CA SER A 247 -2.01 -2.53 -2.04
C SER A 247 -2.29 -3.15 -0.67
N LEU A 248 -3.35 -3.96 -0.57
CA LEU A 248 -3.72 -4.61 0.69
C LEU A 248 -2.68 -5.64 1.12
N LEU A 249 -2.17 -6.47 0.20
CA LEU A 249 -1.13 -7.47 0.47
C LEU A 249 0.06 -6.84 1.17
N MET A 250 0.44 -5.65 0.72
CA MET A 250 1.65 -5.00 1.20
C MET A 250 1.42 -4.31 2.53
N LEU A 251 0.23 -3.76 2.75
CA LEU A 251 -0.18 -3.32 4.08
C LEU A 251 -0.24 -4.47 5.09
N ILE A 252 -0.46 -5.71 4.65
CA ILE A 252 -0.36 -6.90 5.51
C ILE A 252 1.12 -7.19 5.83
N LEU A 253 2.00 -7.15 4.81
CA LEU A 253 3.44 -7.43 4.97
C LEU A 253 4.19 -6.34 5.77
N GLU A 254 3.75 -5.08 5.75
CA GLU A 254 4.43 -3.96 6.43
C GLU A 254 4.25 -3.97 7.96
N GLN A 255 3.26 -4.67 8.52
CA GLN A 255 2.85 -4.54 9.94
C GLN A 255 3.92 -4.98 10.97
N GLY A 256 5.05 -5.53 10.53
CA GLY A 256 6.20 -5.88 11.36
C GLY A 256 7.37 -4.88 11.33
N GLY A 257 7.36 -3.87 10.47
CA GLY A 257 8.41 -2.86 10.37
C GLY A 257 7.83 -1.48 10.60
N GLY A 258 8.28 -0.75 11.62
CA GLY A 258 7.85 0.63 11.84
C GLY A 258 8.05 1.44 10.56
N GLY A 259 6.94 1.85 9.92
CA GLY A 259 6.87 2.65 8.70
C GLY A 259 7.42 4.06 8.88
N SER A 260 8.65 4.16 9.39
CA SER A 260 9.44 5.35 9.40
C SER A 260 10.06 5.51 8.03
N TRP A 261 9.87 6.69 7.49
CA TRP A 261 10.24 7.02 6.15
C TRP A 261 11.76 7.01 6.06
N CYS A 262 12.31 6.32 5.07
CA CYS A 262 13.75 6.29 4.90
C CYS A 262 14.23 7.67 4.43
N ARG A 263 14.88 8.43 5.34
CA ARG A 263 15.53 9.70 5.00
C ARG A 263 16.86 9.52 4.29
N LEU A 264 17.49 8.34 4.46
CA LEU A 264 18.76 8.01 3.85
C LEU A 264 18.59 7.86 2.34
N ASP A 265 19.44 8.54 1.59
CA ASP A 265 19.61 8.41 0.14
C ASP A 265 21.10 8.52 -0.21
N GLU A 266 21.42 8.46 -1.49
CA GLU A 266 22.80 8.53 -1.99
C GLU A 266 23.50 9.84 -1.59
N ARG A 267 22.77 10.96 -1.54
CA ARG A 267 23.35 12.27 -1.16
C ARG A 267 23.73 12.31 0.31
N TRP A 268 22.95 11.65 1.16
CA TRP A 268 23.30 11.53 2.57
C TRP A 268 24.56 10.69 2.77
N LEU A 269 24.72 9.62 2.00
CA LEU A 269 25.92 8.77 2.05
C LEU A 269 27.16 9.51 1.50
N GLU A 270 27.01 10.19 0.38
CA GLU A 270 28.04 11.04 -0.21
C GLU A 270 28.46 12.18 0.74
N ALA A 271 27.51 12.84 1.40
CA ALA A 271 27.78 13.89 2.37
C ALA A 271 28.49 13.37 3.64
N LEU A 272 28.38 12.08 3.94
CA LEU A 272 29.12 11.41 5.01
C LEU A 272 30.51 10.91 4.55
N GLY A 273 30.84 11.05 3.27
CA GLY A 273 32.14 10.67 2.70
C GLY A 273 32.23 9.21 2.25
N HIS A 274 31.10 8.52 2.06
CA HIS A 274 31.07 7.14 1.56
C HIS A 274 31.29 7.06 0.04
N GLY A 275 31.81 5.92 -0.42
CA GLY A 275 32.09 5.64 -1.83
C GLY A 275 30.84 5.49 -2.72
N ALA A 276 31.08 5.30 -4.02
CA ALA A 276 30.03 5.14 -5.02
C ALA A 276 29.20 3.87 -4.80
N LEU A 277 27.88 3.98 -4.99
CA LEU A 277 26.96 2.85 -4.88
C LEU A 277 26.86 2.09 -6.20
N ARG A 278 26.71 0.76 -6.12
CA ARG A 278 26.33 -0.07 -7.28
C ARG A 278 24.81 -0.12 -7.38
N HIS A 279 24.27 0.11 -8.57
CA HIS A 279 22.83 0.14 -8.79
C HIS A 279 22.37 -1.03 -9.67
N PHE A 280 21.29 -1.70 -9.27
CA PHE A 280 20.70 -2.81 -9.99
C PHE A 280 19.18 -2.67 -10.06
N ALA A 281 18.59 -3.04 -11.18
CA ALA A 281 17.16 -3.32 -11.30
C ALA A 281 16.93 -4.82 -11.07
N ALA A 282 15.97 -5.17 -10.21
CA ALA A 282 15.65 -6.53 -9.81
C ALA A 282 14.18 -6.86 -10.11
N ASP A 283 13.96 -8.03 -10.73
CA ASP A 283 12.65 -8.61 -11.10
C ASP A 283 11.68 -7.61 -11.79
N GLY A 284 12.21 -6.59 -12.48
CA GLY A 284 11.43 -5.55 -13.15
C GLY A 284 10.53 -4.69 -12.24
N GLY A 285 10.71 -4.75 -10.91
CA GLY A 285 9.84 -4.09 -9.93
C GLY A 285 10.54 -3.47 -8.71
N ALA A 286 11.85 -3.68 -8.58
CA ALA A 286 12.68 -3.12 -7.53
C ALA A 286 13.99 -2.55 -8.09
N LEU A 287 14.54 -1.55 -7.41
CA LEU A 287 15.86 -0.97 -7.65
C LEU A 287 16.67 -1.06 -6.36
N LEU A 288 17.83 -1.69 -6.45
CA LEU A 288 18.76 -1.92 -5.36
C LEU A 288 19.97 -1.00 -5.55
N SER A 289 20.33 -0.23 -4.53
CA SER A 289 21.59 0.51 -4.49
C SER A 289 22.43 -0.03 -3.33
N LEU A 290 23.60 -0.59 -3.65
CA LEU A 290 24.44 -1.34 -2.73
C LEU A 290 25.71 -0.56 -2.43
N LEU A 291 26.00 -0.36 -1.15
CA LEU A 291 27.25 0.19 -0.64
C LEU A 291 27.94 -0.88 0.21
N GLU A 292 29.14 -1.28 -0.19
CA GLU A 292 29.97 -2.30 0.49
C GLU A 292 30.93 -1.65 1.50
N GLU A 293 30.43 -0.69 2.27
CA GLU A 293 31.17 0.04 3.31
C GLU A 293 30.35 0.08 4.62
N PRO A 294 30.99 -0.02 5.79
CA PRO A 294 30.31 0.14 7.06
C PRO A 294 29.94 1.61 7.33
N LEU A 295 28.70 1.88 7.76
CA LEU A 295 28.24 3.22 8.18
C LEU A 295 28.77 3.64 9.56
N ALA A 296 29.38 2.72 10.31
CA ALA A 296 29.85 2.95 11.67
C ALA A 296 31.33 2.60 11.80
N ASN A 297 32.05 3.39 12.60
CA ASN A 297 33.39 3.05 13.09
C ASN A 297 33.30 1.92 14.13
N SER A 298 33.05 0.68 13.69
CA SER A 298 33.25 -0.47 14.57
C SER A 298 34.75 -0.67 14.74
N GLN A 299 35.22 -0.79 15.99
CA GLN A 299 36.62 -1.08 16.33
C GLN A 299 37.11 -2.43 15.73
N GLU A 300 36.21 -3.23 15.17
CA GLU A 300 36.47 -4.49 14.46
C GLU A 300 35.87 -4.43 13.03
N PRO A 301 36.61 -4.85 11.98
CA PRO A 301 36.09 -4.92 10.61
C PRO A 301 35.07 -6.06 10.49
N GLN A 302 33.81 -5.73 10.17
CA GLN A 302 32.75 -6.71 9.91
C GLN A 302 32.24 -6.56 8.47
N PRO A 303 31.97 -7.67 7.74
CA PRO A 303 31.31 -7.63 6.44
C PRO A 303 29.95 -6.95 6.59
N THR A 304 29.87 -5.71 6.11
CA THR A 304 28.69 -4.86 6.21
C THR A 304 28.26 -4.41 4.82
N LEU A 305 26.97 -4.53 4.52
CA LEU A 305 26.36 -4.05 3.30
C LEU A 305 25.21 -3.10 3.65
N VAL A 306 25.22 -1.92 3.05
CA VAL A 306 24.09 -1.00 3.10
C VAL A 306 23.31 -1.15 1.80
N VAL A 307 22.01 -1.40 1.91
CA VAL A 307 21.10 -1.58 0.78
C VAL A 307 20.05 -0.49 0.82
N ILE A 308 20.03 0.38 -0.19
CA ILE A 308 18.89 1.26 -0.47
C ILE A 308 17.98 0.54 -1.46
N LEU A 309 16.84 0.05 -0.96
CA LEU A 309 15.80 -0.60 -1.75
C LEU A 309 14.73 0.42 -2.12
N ARG A 310 14.51 0.60 -3.42
CA ARG A 310 13.35 1.32 -3.97
C ARG A 310 12.43 0.32 -4.65
N CYS A 311 11.16 0.32 -4.27
CA CYS A 311 10.15 -0.52 -4.91
C CYS A 311 8.84 0.27 -5.04
N GLY A 312 7.77 -0.38 -5.49
CA GLY A 312 6.42 0.22 -5.52
C GLY A 312 5.98 0.84 -4.18
N TRP A 313 6.59 0.44 -3.07
CA TRP A 313 6.11 0.76 -1.71
C TRP A 313 6.88 1.88 -1.04
N GLY A 314 7.86 2.46 -1.74
CA GLY A 314 8.68 3.54 -1.23
C GLY A 314 10.16 3.20 -1.30
N ARG A 315 10.91 3.88 -0.44
CA ARG A 315 12.36 3.72 -0.28
C ARG A 315 12.63 3.20 1.13
N TYR A 316 13.48 2.19 1.22
CA TYR A 316 13.92 1.57 2.45
C TYR A 316 15.44 1.53 2.45
N ALA A 317 16.05 1.63 3.63
CA ALA A 317 17.48 1.41 3.81
C ALA A 317 17.69 0.32 4.86
N TRP A 318 18.51 -0.66 4.50
CA TRP A 318 18.92 -1.75 5.39
C TRP A 318 20.43 -1.72 5.57
N SER A 319 20.89 -1.90 6.80
CA SER A 319 22.28 -2.19 7.09
C SER A 319 22.36 -3.66 7.50
N LEU A 320 23.01 -4.47 6.67
CA LEU A 320 23.18 -5.90 6.86
C LEU A 320 24.60 -6.16 7.32
N SER A 321 24.76 -6.84 8.45
CA SER A 321 26.07 -7.23 9.00
C SER A 321 26.05 -8.72 9.31
N VAL A 322 27.05 -9.47 8.84
CA VAL A 322 27.15 -10.90 9.20
C VAL A 322 27.74 -11.04 10.60
N ARG A 323 26.91 -11.44 11.56
CA ARG A 323 27.36 -11.81 12.91
C ARG A 323 27.75 -13.29 12.90
N GLY A 324 29.06 -13.58 12.91
CA GLY A 324 29.57 -14.96 12.89
C GLY A 324 30.64 -15.26 11.85
N ALA A 325 31.13 -14.26 11.10
CA ALA A 325 32.39 -14.43 10.37
C ALA A 325 33.47 -14.90 11.36
N PRO A 326 34.33 -15.87 10.98
CA PRO A 326 35.36 -16.39 11.87
C PRO A 326 36.20 -15.22 12.38
N ARG A 327 36.00 -14.88 13.65
CA ARG A 327 36.69 -13.78 14.31
C ARG A 327 38.17 -14.10 14.23
N CYS A 328 38.97 -13.13 13.79
CA CYS A 328 40.42 -13.25 13.70
C CYS A 328 40.96 -14.00 14.92
N ALA A 329 42.01 -14.80 14.70
CA ALA A 329 42.75 -15.56 15.70
C ALA A 329 43.49 -14.66 16.73
N GLN A 330 42.84 -13.63 17.24
CA GLN A 330 43.33 -12.66 18.21
C GLN A 330 42.53 -12.76 19.50
N ARG A 331 42.63 -13.93 20.09
CA ARG A 331 42.66 -14.20 21.53
C ARG A 331 43.01 -15.66 21.59
N GLY A 332 44.08 -16.00 22.32
CA GLY A 332 44.67 -17.35 22.43
C GLY A 332 43.73 -18.42 23.01
N ALA A 333 42.53 -18.57 22.46
CA ALA A 333 41.72 -19.75 22.53
C ALA A 333 42.23 -20.66 21.42
N ALA A 334 42.76 -21.82 21.82
CA ALA A 334 43.06 -22.92 20.92
C ALA A 334 41.94 -23.06 19.87
N SER A 335 42.34 -23.23 18.61
CA SER A 335 41.46 -23.64 17.51
C SER A 335 40.39 -24.58 18.06
N CYS A 336 39.10 -24.22 17.95
CA CYS A 336 38.05 -25.19 18.25
C CYS A 336 38.33 -26.41 17.37
N ALA A 337 38.76 -27.52 17.99
CA ALA A 337 39.05 -28.73 17.27
C ALA A 337 37.80 -29.07 16.44
N ARG A 338 38.00 -29.35 15.14
CA ARG A 338 36.94 -29.87 14.29
C ARG A 338 36.26 -31.01 15.06
N PRO A 339 34.91 -31.11 15.09
CA PRO A 339 34.28 -32.32 15.60
C PRO A 339 34.92 -33.49 14.84
N VAL A 340 35.66 -34.33 15.58
CA VAL A 340 36.32 -35.50 15.01
C VAL A 340 35.22 -36.26 14.31
N ASN A 341 35.40 -36.56 13.03
CA ASN A 341 34.45 -37.36 12.30
C ASN A 341 34.38 -38.68 13.05
N MET A 342 33.29 -38.91 13.79
CA MET A 342 32.97 -40.20 14.40
C MET A 342 32.52 -41.10 13.26
N LEU A 343 33.43 -41.36 12.30
CA LEU A 343 33.28 -42.49 11.42
C LEU A 343 33.04 -43.69 12.31
N GLU A 344 32.04 -44.50 11.98
CA GLU A 344 31.93 -45.83 12.56
C GLU A 344 33.32 -46.47 12.51
N PRO A 345 33.77 -47.11 13.61
CA PRO A 345 35.07 -47.75 13.63
C PRO A 345 35.20 -48.58 12.36
N PRO A 346 36.34 -48.51 11.65
CA PRO A 346 36.50 -49.24 10.40
C PRO A 346 36.05 -50.68 10.64
N PRO A 347 35.23 -51.26 9.76
CA PRO A 347 34.71 -52.61 9.96
C PRO A 347 35.90 -53.49 10.30
N ARG A 348 35.82 -54.19 11.44
CA ARG A 348 36.89 -55.10 11.89
C ARG A 348 37.33 -55.90 10.67
N ALA A 349 38.63 -55.89 10.39
CA ALA A 349 39.19 -56.71 9.32
C ALA A 349 38.55 -58.10 9.47
N PRO A 350 37.88 -58.62 8.41
CA PRO A 350 37.31 -59.95 8.49
C PRO A 350 38.45 -60.89 8.95
N PRO A 351 38.17 -61.85 9.84
CA PRO A 351 39.18 -62.82 10.22
C PRO A 351 39.82 -63.35 8.94
N LEU A 352 41.14 -63.56 8.96
CA LEU A 352 41.89 -64.17 7.87
C LEU A 352 41.37 -65.60 7.63
N CYS A 353 40.18 -65.70 7.04
CA CYS A 353 39.71 -66.87 6.36
C CYS A 353 40.64 -66.99 5.16
N ARG A 354 41.55 -67.96 5.22
CA ARG A 354 42.27 -68.40 4.02
C ARG A 354 41.25 -68.49 2.88
N PRO A 355 41.52 -67.88 1.71
CA PRO A 355 40.65 -68.04 0.57
C PRO A 355 40.41 -69.52 0.36
N LEU A 356 39.14 -69.93 0.34
CA LEU A 356 38.82 -71.26 -0.16
C LEU A 356 39.39 -71.34 -1.59
N PRO A 357 40.08 -72.44 -1.95
CA PRO A 357 40.57 -72.61 -3.31
C PRO A 357 39.41 -72.41 -4.29
N ALA A 358 39.67 -71.69 -5.38
CA ALA A 358 38.65 -71.40 -6.38
C ALA A 358 37.98 -72.71 -6.81
N SER A 359 36.66 -72.73 -6.75
CA SER A 359 35.87 -73.86 -7.22
C SER A 359 36.25 -74.16 -8.67
N PRO A 360 36.53 -75.42 -9.05
CA PRO A 360 36.75 -75.75 -10.45
C PRO A 360 35.49 -75.35 -11.24
N PRO A 361 35.65 -74.77 -12.46
CA PRO A 361 34.53 -74.26 -13.23
C PRO A 361 33.51 -75.37 -13.44
N CYS A 362 32.26 -75.12 -13.05
CA CYS A 362 31.18 -76.09 -13.20
C CYS A 362 30.39 -75.77 -14.47
N ALA A 363 29.66 -76.75 -15.01
CA ALA A 363 28.92 -76.59 -16.26
C ALA A 363 27.88 -75.43 -16.25
N VAL A 364 27.47 -74.95 -15.08
CA VAL A 364 26.62 -73.77 -14.91
C VAL A 364 27.34 -72.46 -15.22
N ASP A 365 28.65 -72.37 -14.99
CA ASP A 365 29.44 -71.16 -15.29
C ASP A 365 29.57 -70.92 -16.80
N SER A 366 29.32 -71.97 -17.60
CA SER A 366 29.25 -71.90 -19.07
C SER A 366 27.87 -71.52 -19.61
N ALA A 367 26.85 -71.45 -18.75
CA ALA A 367 25.47 -71.15 -19.14
C ALA A 367 25.17 -69.63 -19.20
N PHE A 368 26.03 -68.81 -18.60
CA PHE A 368 25.91 -67.36 -18.65
C PHE A 368 26.84 -66.80 -19.75
N PRO A 369 26.31 -66.14 -20.79
CA PRO A 369 27.15 -65.55 -21.83
C PRO A 369 28.00 -64.41 -21.23
N SER A 370 29.27 -64.34 -21.62
CA SER A 370 30.14 -63.23 -21.21
C SER A 370 29.60 -61.90 -21.73
N LEU A 371 29.92 -60.79 -21.05
CA LEU A 371 29.51 -59.45 -21.50
C LEU A 371 29.94 -59.19 -22.94
N GLU A 372 31.16 -59.61 -23.33
CA GLU A 372 31.63 -59.62 -24.71
C GLU A 372 30.76 -60.43 -25.69
N ALA A 373 30.23 -61.58 -25.26
CA ALA A 373 29.40 -62.47 -26.08
C ALA A 373 27.98 -61.90 -26.26
N VAL A 374 27.42 -61.29 -25.22
CA VAL A 374 26.12 -60.59 -25.26
C VAL A 374 26.20 -59.36 -26.16
N LEU A 375 27.27 -58.57 -26.05
CA LEU A 375 27.48 -57.38 -26.88
C LEU A 375 27.74 -57.71 -28.36
N ARG A 376 28.42 -58.83 -28.66
CA ARG A 376 28.57 -59.34 -30.04
C ARG A 376 27.26 -59.83 -30.66
N GLN A 377 26.33 -60.36 -29.86
CA GLN A 377 25.02 -60.81 -30.35
C GLN A 377 24.05 -59.66 -30.59
N LEU A 378 24.18 -58.55 -29.86
CA LEU A 378 23.23 -57.42 -29.92
C LEU A 378 23.52 -56.40 -31.02
N ASN A 379 24.70 -56.43 -31.65
CA ASN A 379 25.08 -55.56 -32.78
C ASN A 379 24.72 -54.08 -32.57
N ASP A 380 24.90 -53.60 -31.33
CA ASP A 380 24.41 -52.32 -30.85
C ASP A 380 25.43 -51.20 -31.20
N PRO A 381 25.05 -50.18 -32.00
CA PRO A 381 25.96 -49.11 -32.43
C PRO A 381 26.50 -48.26 -31.28
N ASP A 382 25.88 -48.30 -30.10
CA ASP A 382 26.28 -47.52 -28.92
C ASP A 382 27.25 -48.26 -27.98
N ALA A 383 27.50 -49.56 -28.23
CA ALA A 383 28.49 -50.35 -27.48
C ALA A 383 29.90 -49.73 -27.39
N PRO A 384 30.50 -49.18 -28.48
CA PRO A 384 31.81 -48.52 -28.39
C PRO A 384 31.79 -47.25 -27.54
N VAL A 385 30.65 -46.55 -27.45
CA VAL A 385 30.50 -45.37 -26.59
C VAL A 385 30.47 -45.79 -25.13
N LEU A 386 29.75 -46.87 -24.80
CA LEU A 386 29.69 -47.42 -23.44
C LEU A 386 31.07 -47.91 -22.98
N PHE A 387 31.83 -48.61 -23.82
CA PHE A 387 33.21 -49.01 -23.50
C PHE A 387 34.10 -47.81 -23.22
N LYS A 388 33.98 -46.75 -24.02
CA LYS A 388 34.74 -45.51 -23.82
C LYS A 388 34.37 -44.81 -22.50
N LEU A 389 33.09 -44.84 -22.12
CA LEU A 389 32.62 -44.31 -20.83
C LEU A 389 33.11 -45.16 -19.65
N LEU A 390 33.13 -46.49 -19.79
CA LEU A 390 33.66 -47.42 -18.80
C LEU A 390 35.18 -47.26 -18.61
N GLU A 391 35.94 -47.11 -19.69
CA GLU A 391 37.38 -46.82 -19.62
C GLU A 391 37.64 -45.43 -19.00
N GLN A 392 36.83 -44.43 -19.34
CA GLN A 392 36.92 -43.10 -18.71
C GLN A 392 36.61 -43.18 -17.22
N GLN A 393 35.58 -43.92 -16.83
CA GLN A 393 35.21 -44.12 -15.42
C GLN A 393 36.34 -44.84 -14.67
N ALA A 394 36.89 -45.91 -15.23
CA ALA A 394 38.02 -46.64 -14.64
C ALA A 394 39.29 -45.76 -14.53
N ALA A 395 39.54 -44.89 -15.51
CA ALA A 395 40.64 -43.93 -15.46
C ALA A 395 40.43 -42.83 -14.41
N ILE A 396 39.19 -42.36 -14.22
CA ILE A 396 38.83 -41.41 -13.17
C ILE A 396 39.00 -42.07 -11.80
N GLU A 397 38.47 -43.27 -11.60
CA GLU A 397 38.60 -44.02 -10.35
C GLU A 397 40.06 -44.29 -10.01
N LYS A 398 40.88 -44.65 -11.00
CA LYS A 398 42.33 -44.80 -10.82
C LYS A 398 43.00 -43.48 -10.42
N ARG A 399 42.65 -42.36 -11.06
CA ARG A 399 43.19 -41.04 -10.69
C ARG A 399 42.75 -40.59 -9.29
N VAL A 400 41.52 -40.89 -8.89
CA VAL A 400 41.02 -40.60 -7.53
C VAL A 400 41.81 -41.41 -6.51
N LYS A 401 42.03 -42.70 -6.79
CA LYS A 401 42.79 -43.59 -5.91
C LYS A 401 44.27 -43.21 -5.82
N ASP A 402 44.89 -42.87 -6.95
CA ASP A 402 46.28 -42.38 -7.01
C ASP A 402 46.43 -41.00 -6.33
N ASN A 403 45.35 -40.19 -6.24
CA ASN A 403 45.32 -38.94 -5.47
C ASN A 403 45.08 -39.20 -3.96
N GLU A 404 44.25 -40.18 -3.59
CA GLU A 404 44.06 -40.59 -2.18
C GLU A 404 45.37 -41.09 -1.54
N ASP A 405 46.22 -41.76 -2.32
CA ASP A 405 47.55 -42.23 -1.88
C ASP A 405 48.61 -41.10 -1.84
N ASN A 406 48.40 -39.97 -2.53
CA ASN A 406 49.30 -38.81 -2.55
C ASN A 406 48.88 -37.65 -1.62
N ASP A 407 47.65 -37.67 -1.10
CA ASP A 407 47.23 -36.78 -0.04
C ASP A 407 47.88 -37.24 1.27
N SER A 408 49.15 -36.86 1.48
CA SER A 408 49.62 -36.64 2.85
C SER A 408 48.57 -35.74 3.48
N ALA A 409 47.82 -36.25 4.46
CA ALA A 409 46.75 -35.54 5.13
C ALA A 409 47.32 -34.30 5.83
N ALA A 410 47.58 -33.24 5.05
CA ALA A 410 47.84 -31.93 5.55
C ALA A 410 46.57 -31.56 6.29
N GLU A 411 46.67 -31.55 7.62
CA GLU A 411 45.62 -31.08 8.49
C GLU A 411 45.16 -29.73 7.92
N CYS A 412 43.93 -29.68 7.39
CA CYS A 412 43.40 -28.49 6.73
C CYS A 412 43.48 -27.32 7.72
N ALA A 413 44.51 -26.50 7.57
CA ALA A 413 44.64 -25.28 8.35
C ALA A 413 43.49 -24.35 7.94
N PRO A 414 42.84 -23.66 8.89
CA PRO A 414 41.85 -22.66 8.53
C PRO A 414 42.52 -21.64 7.60
N PRO A 415 41.85 -21.24 6.51
CA PRO A 415 42.37 -20.21 5.63
C PRO A 415 42.65 -18.93 6.44
N GLU A 416 43.66 -18.17 6.03
CA GLU A 416 43.97 -16.90 6.69
C GLU A 416 42.73 -15.99 6.71
N PRO A 417 42.44 -15.31 7.83
CA PRO A 417 41.32 -14.39 7.91
C PRO A 417 41.41 -13.31 6.83
N VAL A 418 40.45 -13.29 5.91
CA VAL A 418 40.34 -12.28 4.86
C VAL A 418 39.56 -11.07 5.38
N THR A 419 40.07 -9.87 5.13
CA THR A 419 39.40 -8.60 5.50
C THR A 419 38.59 -7.98 4.36
N GLU A 420 38.80 -8.45 3.13
CA GLU A 420 38.04 -8.04 1.94
C GLU A 420 36.79 -8.90 1.80
N PHE A 421 35.61 -8.28 1.83
CA PHE A 421 34.34 -8.99 1.75
C PHE A 421 33.53 -8.52 0.54
N GLN A 422 33.16 -9.45 -0.34
CA GLN A 422 32.25 -9.21 -1.47
C GLN A 422 30.79 -9.28 -0.99
N THR A 423 30.41 -8.34 -0.14
CA THR A 423 29.12 -8.37 0.55
C THR A 423 27.93 -8.21 -0.40
N ALA A 424 28.06 -7.43 -1.47
CA ALA A 424 27.04 -7.30 -2.51
C ALA A 424 26.81 -8.62 -3.25
N ARG A 425 27.88 -9.32 -3.62
CA ARG A 425 27.78 -10.64 -4.28
C ARG A 425 27.13 -11.67 -3.36
N LEU A 426 27.55 -11.70 -2.09
CA LEU A 426 26.97 -12.59 -1.09
C LEU A 426 25.45 -12.36 -0.98
N PHE A 427 25.04 -11.09 -0.83
CA PHE A 427 23.64 -10.69 -0.77
C PHE A 427 22.88 -11.12 -2.04
N LEU A 428 23.35 -10.73 -3.22
CA LEU A 428 22.67 -11.05 -4.48
C LEU A 428 22.55 -12.57 -4.71
N SER A 429 23.56 -13.36 -4.31
CA SER A 429 23.50 -14.82 -4.36
C SER A 429 22.48 -15.40 -3.37
N HIS A 430 22.47 -14.95 -2.11
CA HIS A 430 21.54 -15.46 -1.08
C HIS A 430 20.07 -15.17 -1.41
N PHE A 431 19.80 -14.05 -2.07
CA PHE A 431 18.46 -13.70 -2.53
C PHE A 431 18.12 -14.31 -3.90
N GLY A 432 19.01 -15.12 -4.48
CA GLY A 432 18.76 -15.86 -5.72
C GLY A 432 18.70 -14.97 -6.96
N TYR A 433 19.43 -13.86 -6.98
CA TYR A 433 19.60 -12.98 -8.14
C TYR A 433 20.79 -13.38 -9.03
N LEU A 434 21.73 -14.16 -8.49
CA LEU A 434 22.86 -14.69 -9.26
C LEU A 434 22.60 -16.18 -9.54
N ASN A 435 22.45 -16.53 -10.81
CA ASN A 435 22.43 -17.92 -11.26
C ASN A 435 23.85 -18.34 -11.64
N ILE A 436 24.38 -19.38 -10.99
CA ILE A 436 25.68 -19.96 -11.37
C ILE A 436 25.46 -21.16 -12.33
N GLY A 437 24.21 -21.61 -12.49
CA GLY A 437 23.81 -22.77 -13.30
C GLY A 437 23.31 -22.45 -14.72
N GLY A 438 23.36 -21.19 -15.15
CA GLY A 438 22.90 -20.73 -16.46
C GLY A 438 21.38 -20.51 -16.54
N ASP A 439 20.99 -19.37 -17.11
CA ASP A 439 19.58 -19.07 -17.35
C ASP A 439 18.98 -19.95 -18.47
N LYS A 440 17.70 -20.30 -18.33
CA LYS A 440 16.92 -20.91 -19.42
C LYS A 440 16.86 -19.90 -20.56
N LYS A 441 17.37 -20.25 -21.75
CA LYS A 441 17.36 -19.38 -22.95
C LYS A 441 15.95 -18.81 -23.19
N GLY A 442 15.83 -17.48 -23.18
CA GLY A 442 14.60 -16.75 -23.54
C GLY A 442 13.83 -16.07 -22.40
N CYS A 443 14.29 -16.19 -21.14
CA CYS A 443 13.71 -15.47 -20.00
C CYS A 443 14.43 -14.11 -19.81
N ALA A 444 13.68 -13.07 -19.40
CA ALA A 444 14.28 -11.76 -19.12
C ALA A 444 15.23 -11.84 -17.90
N PRO A 445 16.37 -11.12 -17.91
CA PRO A 445 17.33 -11.17 -16.81
C PRO A 445 16.69 -10.65 -15.52
N ARG A 446 16.73 -11.46 -14.46
CA ARG A 446 16.16 -11.10 -13.14
C ARG A 446 16.91 -9.96 -12.46
N LEU A 447 18.18 -9.76 -12.81
CA LEU A 447 19.02 -8.68 -12.30
C LEU A 447 19.68 -7.96 -13.48
N THR A 448 19.55 -6.64 -13.52
CA THR A 448 20.17 -5.79 -14.55
C THR A 448 21.01 -4.72 -13.87
N ALA A 449 22.30 -4.62 -14.20
CA ALA A 449 23.16 -3.54 -13.70
C ALA A 449 22.76 -2.20 -14.35
N LEU A 450 22.80 -1.13 -13.56
CA LEU A 450 22.45 0.22 -14.01
C LEU A 450 23.69 1.11 -14.07
N ASP A 451 23.71 2.03 -15.03
CA ASP A 451 24.76 3.01 -15.20
C ASP A 451 24.45 4.31 -14.44
N SER A 452 25.11 4.49 -13.30
CA SER A 452 25.01 5.70 -12.48
C SER A 452 25.71 6.91 -13.11
N SER A 453 26.67 6.69 -14.01
CA SER A 453 27.43 7.76 -14.68
C SER A 453 26.62 8.48 -15.76
N ALA A 454 25.54 7.84 -16.23
CA ALA A 454 24.68 8.38 -17.27
C ALA A 454 24.01 9.70 -16.84
N PRO A 455 23.95 10.71 -17.74
CA PRO A 455 23.36 12.00 -17.43
C PRO A 455 21.87 11.83 -17.07
N GLY A 456 21.47 12.38 -15.93
CA GLY A 456 20.08 12.36 -15.49
C GLY A 456 19.68 11.19 -14.59
N PHE A 457 20.53 10.17 -14.38
CA PHE A 457 20.23 9.02 -13.50
C PHE A 457 19.78 9.44 -12.09
N HIS A 458 20.60 10.25 -11.41
CA HIS A 458 20.28 10.80 -10.08
C HIS A 458 19.03 11.69 -10.07
N SER A 459 18.70 12.35 -11.18
CA SER A 459 17.44 13.09 -11.30
C SER A 459 16.24 12.15 -11.40
N ALA A 460 16.40 11.00 -12.06
CA ALA A 460 15.36 9.98 -12.19
C ALA A 460 15.11 9.29 -10.85
N LEU A 461 16.16 8.95 -10.09
CA LEU A 461 16.03 8.46 -8.71
C LEU A 461 15.28 9.47 -7.83
N ARG A 462 15.58 10.77 -7.95
CA ARG A 462 14.85 11.82 -7.22
C ARG A 462 13.39 11.92 -7.61
N ARG A 463 13.04 11.78 -8.90
CA ARG A 463 11.63 11.74 -9.35
C ARG A 463 10.89 10.50 -8.80
N LEU A 464 11.57 9.36 -8.78
CA LEU A 464 11.04 8.14 -8.17
C LEU A 464 10.81 8.34 -6.67
N ASP A 465 11.77 8.92 -5.95
CA ASP A 465 11.65 9.19 -4.50
C ASP A 465 10.61 10.28 -4.18
N ALA A 466 10.38 11.23 -5.10
CA ALA A 466 9.31 12.23 -5.03
C ALA A 466 7.91 11.65 -5.24
N THR A 467 7.79 10.38 -5.63
CA THR A 467 6.52 9.67 -5.69
C THR A 467 6.33 8.91 -4.38
N GLY A 468 5.59 9.48 -3.42
CA GLY A 468 5.33 8.83 -2.13
C GLY A 468 4.70 7.43 -2.24
N SER A 469 4.72 6.68 -1.14
CA SER A 469 4.05 5.37 -1.04
C SER A 469 2.56 5.47 -0.75
N ARG A 470 2.13 6.61 -0.22
CA ARG A 470 0.75 6.95 0.11
C ARG A 470 0.20 7.92 -0.92
N ALA A 471 -1.11 7.97 -1.04
CA ALA A 471 -1.74 8.97 -1.88
C ALA A 471 -1.71 10.32 -1.17
N ALA A 472 -1.02 11.27 -1.78
CA ALA A 472 -0.86 12.62 -1.29
C ALA A 472 -2.08 13.50 -1.58
N LEU A 473 -2.47 14.32 -0.60
CA LEU A 473 -3.54 15.31 -0.72
C LEU A 473 -3.09 16.64 -0.10
N THR A 474 -3.29 17.74 -0.81
CA THR A 474 -3.19 19.09 -0.23
C THR A 474 -4.58 19.65 0.02
N VAL A 475 -4.81 20.13 1.24
CA VAL A 475 -6.05 20.82 1.61
C VAL A 475 -5.70 22.24 2.03
N HIS A 476 -6.28 23.23 1.36
CA HIS A 476 -6.03 24.63 1.71
C HIS A 476 -7.08 25.09 2.72
N VAL A 477 -6.62 25.66 3.83
CA VAL A 477 -7.49 26.14 4.91
C VAL A 477 -7.48 27.65 4.92
N LEU A 478 -8.65 28.25 4.70
CA LEU A 478 -8.86 29.69 4.63
C LEU A 478 -9.86 30.14 5.69
N TYR A 479 -9.81 31.43 6.01
CA TYR A 479 -10.72 32.07 6.94
C TYR A 479 -11.24 33.36 6.30
N ALA A 480 -12.56 33.43 6.07
CA ALA A 480 -13.23 34.60 5.54
C ALA A 480 -14.08 35.26 6.63
N ARG A 481 -13.89 36.58 6.77
CA ARG A 481 -14.70 37.42 7.66
C ARG A 481 -16.01 37.81 6.99
N ALA A 482 -16.97 38.19 7.80
CA ALA A 482 -18.31 38.54 7.35
C ALA A 482 -18.28 39.57 6.20
N GLY A 483 -18.91 39.25 5.07
CA GLY A 483 -19.05 40.11 3.91
C GLY A 483 -17.80 40.27 3.03
N GLN A 484 -16.69 39.56 3.31
CA GLN A 484 -15.52 39.60 2.44
C GLN A 484 -15.78 38.90 1.10
N ARG A 485 -15.44 39.58 0.01
CA ARG A 485 -15.63 39.08 -1.37
C ARG A 485 -14.38 39.05 -2.23
N HIS A 486 -13.27 39.61 -1.74
CA HIS A 486 -12.00 39.63 -2.47
C HIS A 486 -11.04 38.57 -1.91
N ALA A 487 -10.43 37.79 -2.80
CA ALA A 487 -9.51 36.72 -2.43
C ALA A 487 -8.32 37.21 -1.58
N HIS A 488 -7.73 38.34 -1.96
CA HIS A 488 -6.63 38.98 -1.23
C HIS A 488 -6.98 39.24 0.25
N ASP A 489 -8.18 39.77 0.52
CA ASP A 489 -8.62 40.10 1.88
C ASP A 489 -8.84 38.84 2.74
N ILE A 490 -9.33 37.77 2.13
CA ILE A 490 -9.53 36.47 2.78
C ILE A 490 -8.17 35.85 3.13
N VAL A 491 -7.21 35.86 2.19
CA VAL A 491 -5.86 35.32 2.39
C VAL A 491 -5.09 36.11 3.46
N ALA A 492 -5.26 37.44 3.49
CA ALA A 492 -4.63 38.32 4.49
C ALA A 492 -5.05 38.01 5.94
N ASN A 493 -6.22 37.39 6.16
CA ASN A 493 -6.70 37.05 7.49
C ASN A 493 -5.82 36.01 8.21
N SER A 494 -5.05 35.20 7.48
CA SER A 494 -4.15 34.17 8.05
C SER A 494 -3.07 34.76 8.98
N HIS A 495 -2.60 35.98 8.72
CA HIS A 495 -1.62 36.68 9.54
C HIS A 495 -2.21 37.25 10.82
N ARG A 496 -3.51 37.59 10.78
CA ARG A 496 -4.22 38.25 11.86
C ARG A 496 -5.62 37.65 11.99
N PRO A 497 -5.74 36.42 12.54
CA PRO A 497 -7.03 35.76 12.69
C PRO A 497 -7.95 36.51 13.67
N ARG A 498 -7.38 37.29 14.61
CA ARG A 498 -8.15 38.13 15.53
C ARG A 498 -8.43 39.51 14.91
N PRO A 499 -9.70 39.92 14.78
CA PRO A 499 -10.04 41.26 14.29
C PRO A 499 -9.65 42.36 15.29
N ARG A 500 -9.36 43.57 14.79
CA ARG A 500 -9.19 44.78 15.62
C ARG A 500 -10.58 45.24 16.04
N ILE A 501 -11.01 44.90 17.25
CA ILE A 501 -12.34 45.25 17.75
C ILE A 501 -12.28 46.65 18.40
N HIS A 502 -12.94 47.63 17.79
CA HIS A 502 -13.18 48.95 18.42
C HIS A 502 -14.22 48.84 19.55
N GLN A 503 -14.08 49.67 20.60
CA GLN A 503 -14.75 49.52 21.90
C GLN A 503 -16.30 49.50 21.91
N HIS A 504 -16.98 49.84 20.81
CA HIS A 504 -18.43 50.13 20.83
C HIS A 504 -19.40 48.97 20.52
N ALA A 505 -18.93 47.74 20.26
CA ALA A 505 -19.82 46.60 19.94
C ALA A 505 -19.64 45.38 20.88
N ALA A 506 -19.97 45.54 22.16
CA ALA A 506 -19.72 44.54 23.20
C ALA A 506 -20.45 43.18 23.01
N ARG A 507 -21.65 43.16 22.40
CA ARG A 507 -22.41 41.91 22.17
C ARG A 507 -21.87 41.09 20.99
N SER A 508 -21.49 41.73 19.88
CA SER A 508 -20.89 41.06 18.73
C SER A 508 -19.47 40.55 19.03
N ARG A 509 -18.77 41.21 19.96
CA ARG A 509 -17.41 40.85 20.40
C ARG A 509 -17.31 39.43 20.97
N LYS A 510 -18.29 38.98 21.77
CA LYS A 510 -18.25 37.64 22.40
C LYS A 510 -18.38 36.52 21.37
N LEU A 511 -19.28 36.67 20.40
CA LEU A 511 -19.51 35.67 19.35
C LEU A 511 -18.33 35.60 18.38
N ILE A 512 -17.78 36.75 17.99
CA ILE A 512 -16.61 36.83 17.10
C ILE A 512 -15.38 36.19 17.77
N LEU A 513 -15.11 36.52 19.04
CA LEU A 513 -13.99 35.91 19.77
C LEU A 513 -14.17 34.38 19.92
N GLN A 514 -15.39 33.93 20.23
CA GLN A 514 -15.70 32.51 20.28
C GLN A 514 -15.49 31.81 18.93
N ASN A 515 -15.86 32.44 17.81
CA ASN A 515 -15.63 31.89 16.46
C ASN A 515 -14.14 31.74 16.16
N VAL A 516 -13.32 32.74 16.51
CA VAL A 516 -11.87 32.68 16.30
C VAL A 516 -11.22 31.63 17.20
N ASP A 517 -11.67 31.49 18.45
CA ASP A 517 -11.13 30.46 19.34
C ASP A 517 -11.45 29.04 18.83
N LEU A 518 -12.66 28.83 18.28
CA LEU A 518 -13.03 27.56 17.63
C LEU A 518 -12.20 27.30 16.36
N LEU A 519 -11.90 28.33 15.57
CA LEU A 519 -11.01 28.24 14.40
C LEU A 519 -9.59 27.84 14.82
N LEU A 520 -9.03 28.49 15.84
CA LEU A 520 -7.69 28.16 16.33
C LEU A 520 -7.65 26.76 16.95
N GLN A 521 -8.69 26.36 17.69
CA GLN A 521 -8.84 25.00 18.19
C GLN A 521 -8.88 23.99 17.04
N MET A 522 -9.55 24.30 15.93
CA MET A 522 -9.54 23.45 14.74
C MET A 522 -8.12 23.30 14.18
N PHE A 523 -7.35 24.38 14.01
CA PHE A 523 -5.97 24.30 13.50
C PHE A 523 -5.07 23.38 14.35
N THR A 524 -5.11 23.53 15.69
CA THR A 524 -4.29 22.70 16.60
C THR A 524 -4.62 21.20 16.55
N SER A 525 -5.80 20.84 16.04
CA SER A 525 -6.32 19.47 16.05
C SER A 525 -6.51 18.86 14.66
N LEU A 526 -6.29 19.61 13.58
CA LEU A 526 -6.33 19.14 12.20
C LEU A 526 -5.16 18.21 11.85
N GLY A 527 -3.96 18.52 12.34
CA GLY A 527 -2.74 17.75 12.09
C GLY A 527 -1.61 18.15 13.04
N ARG A 528 -0.45 17.54 12.87
CA ARG A 528 0.78 17.93 13.59
C ARG A 528 1.53 18.99 12.78
N GLY A 529 1.93 20.08 13.42
CA GLY A 529 2.83 21.06 12.80
C GLY A 529 4.19 20.44 12.52
N VAL A 530 4.64 20.46 11.27
CA VAL A 530 5.97 19.95 10.85
C VAL A 530 6.66 20.97 9.96
N CYS A 531 8.00 21.05 10.06
CA CYS A 531 8.80 21.92 9.21
C CYS A 531 9.06 21.26 7.85
N VAL A 532 8.77 21.98 6.76
CA VAL A 532 8.87 21.47 5.39
C VAL A 532 10.28 20.97 5.04
N ARG A 533 11.31 21.75 5.35
CA ARG A 533 12.72 21.46 4.97
C ARG A 533 13.28 20.13 5.49
N GLY A 534 12.71 19.58 6.56
CA GLY A 534 13.14 18.32 7.17
C GLY A 534 12.06 17.24 7.17
N HIS A 535 10.90 17.51 6.57
CA HIS A 535 9.80 16.57 6.52
C HIS A 535 10.03 15.56 5.39
N ALA A 536 9.90 14.28 5.70
CA ALA A 536 10.09 13.21 4.72
C ALA A 536 8.85 13.00 3.82
N GLY A 537 7.70 13.58 4.18
CA GLY A 537 6.44 13.36 3.47
C GLY A 537 5.90 14.49 2.65
N TRP A 538 4.62 14.36 2.30
CA TRP A 538 3.94 15.34 1.49
C TRP A 538 3.87 16.66 2.26
N ALA A 539 4.57 17.66 1.74
CA ALA A 539 4.69 19.00 2.30
C ALA A 539 3.67 19.99 1.71
N GLY A 540 2.68 19.50 0.95
CA GLY A 540 1.68 20.35 0.28
C GLY A 540 2.08 20.81 -1.13
N HIS A 541 3.37 20.72 -1.48
CA HIS A 541 3.90 21.15 -2.77
C HIS A 541 5.01 20.22 -3.29
N VAL A 542 4.99 19.84 -4.57
CA VAL A 542 5.94 18.86 -5.17
C VAL A 542 7.40 19.19 -4.88
N ARG A 543 7.81 20.47 -4.99
CA ARG A 543 9.19 20.93 -4.74
C ARG A 543 9.69 20.72 -3.30
N GLY A 544 8.81 20.70 -2.30
CA GLY A 544 9.16 20.59 -0.88
C GLY A 544 8.86 19.23 -0.26
N SER A 545 8.15 18.36 -0.98
CA SER A 545 7.73 17.03 -0.52
C SER A 545 8.80 15.98 -0.77
N TYR A 546 8.90 14.98 0.11
CA TYR A 546 9.77 13.80 -0.04
C TYR A 546 11.28 14.07 -0.13
N ASP A 547 11.71 15.34 -0.06
CA ASP A 547 13.12 15.77 -0.07
C ASP A 547 13.54 16.24 1.33
N ALA A 548 13.64 15.30 2.27
CA ALA A 548 14.10 15.61 3.62
C ALA A 548 15.59 15.97 3.62
N ARG A 549 15.89 17.27 3.59
CA ARG A 549 17.26 17.77 3.65
C ARG A 549 17.84 17.59 5.05
N ALA A 550 19.17 17.58 5.12
CA ALA A 550 19.86 17.66 6.40
C ALA A 550 19.41 18.95 7.14
N PRO A 551 19.06 18.87 8.43
CA PRO A 551 18.80 20.07 9.19
C PRO A 551 20.07 20.93 9.17
N PRO A 552 19.99 22.25 8.92
CA PRO A 552 21.14 23.11 9.17
C PRO A 552 21.58 22.93 10.63
N ARG A 553 22.90 22.91 10.86
CA ARG A 553 23.53 22.96 12.20
C ARG A 553 22.69 23.91 13.08
N PRO A 554 22.27 23.51 14.30
CA PRO A 554 21.10 24.08 14.96
C PRO A 554 21.19 25.61 14.99
N ALA A 555 20.42 26.26 14.11
CA ALA A 555 20.16 27.67 14.30
C ALA A 555 19.37 27.78 15.61
N PRO A 556 19.68 28.76 16.47
CA PRO A 556 18.92 28.98 17.69
C PRO A 556 17.44 29.04 17.29
N ARG A 557 16.61 28.21 17.93
CA ARG A 557 15.14 28.34 17.82
C ARG A 557 14.85 29.83 17.99
N PRO A 558 14.21 30.53 17.02
CA PRO A 558 13.73 31.85 17.32
C PRO A 558 12.79 31.67 18.51
N ALA A 559 13.16 32.25 19.65
CA ALA A 559 12.36 32.31 20.84
C ALA A 559 11.15 33.21 20.54
N GLN A 560 10.17 32.67 19.82
CA GLN A 560 8.83 33.21 19.80
C GLN A 560 8.00 32.32 20.71
N ASN A 561 8.17 32.54 22.02
CA ASN A 561 7.15 32.23 23.02
C ASN A 561 5.94 33.13 22.73
N THR A 562 5.18 32.80 21.70
CA THR A 562 3.78 33.20 21.59
C THR A 562 2.99 31.92 21.73
N ASP A 563 2.17 31.81 22.78
CA ASP A 563 1.41 30.59 23.12
C ASP A 563 0.48 30.08 21.99
N ASN A 564 0.36 30.78 20.85
CA ASN A 564 -0.15 30.28 19.58
C ASN A 564 0.42 31.10 18.41
N PRO A 565 1.29 30.55 17.53
CA PRO A 565 1.74 31.25 16.32
C PRO A 565 0.55 31.50 15.35
N PRO A 566 0.59 32.57 14.54
CA PRO A 566 -0.47 32.85 13.58
C PRO A 566 -0.59 31.72 12.54
N PRO A 567 -1.80 31.36 12.08
CA PRO A 567 -2.02 30.30 11.09
C PRO A 567 -1.20 30.46 9.80
N ALA A 568 -0.80 31.68 9.44
CA ALA A 568 0.06 31.98 8.30
C ALA A 568 1.42 31.25 8.31
N ILE A 569 1.88 30.73 9.45
CA ILE A 569 3.11 29.91 9.50
C ILE A 569 2.99 28.59 8.73
N TYR A 570 1.75 28.10 8.53
CA TYR A 570 1.46 26.85 7.84
C TYR A 570 1.34 27.05 6.32
N ASP A 571 2.20 27.86 5.72
CA ASP A 571 2.15 28.32 4.32
C ASP A 571 2.59 27.30 3.26
N GLY A 572 3.07 26.12 3.67
CA GLY A 572 3.62 25.12 2.74
C GLY A 572 5.09 25.36 2.37
N THR A 573 5.73 26.41 2.89
CA THR A 573 7.17 26.68 2.70
C THR A 573 7.96 26.54 4.00
N GLN A 574 7.43 27.03 5.11
CA GLN A 574 8.05 26.94 6.44
C GLN A 574 7.53 25.74 7.20
N GLN A 575 6.21 25.68 7.40
CA GLN A 575 5.53 24.60 8.10
C GLN A 575 4.25 24.19 7.36
N ILE A 576 3.76 23.01 7.70
CA ILE A 576 2.41 22.53 7.37
C ILE A 576 1.80 21.83 8.57
N LEU A 577 0.48 21.70 8.57
CA LEU A 577 -0.21 20.77 9.46
C LEU A 577 -0.34 19.42 8.73
N TYR A 578 0.44 18.44 9.16
CA TYR A 578 0.53 17.13 8.52
C TYR A 578 -0.32 16.09 9.24
N TRP A 579 -1.00 15.24 8.47
CA TRP A 579 -1.70 14.05 8.94
C TRP A 579 -1.56 12.90 7.95
N SER A 580 -1.53 11.66 8.42
CA SER A 580 -1.53 10.49 7.55
C SER A 580 -2.19 9.29 8.20
N ASP A 581 -2.75 8.40 7.39
CA ASP A 581 -3.06 7.02 7.75
C ASP A 581 -2.36 6.04 6.81
N SER A 582 -2.59 4.73 6.94
CA SER A 582 -1.90 3.67 6.17
C SER A 582 -1.89 3.89 4.66
N THR A 583 -2.91 4.55 4.11
CA THR A 583 -3.12 4.69 2.66
C THR A 583 -2.97 6.10 2.12
N ASP A 584 -3.31 7.11 2.93
CA ASP A 584 -3.36 8.51 2.50
C ASP A 584 -2.54 9.41 3.43
N GLU A 585 -2.02 10.49 2.86
CA GLU A 585 -1.38 11.57 3.61
C GLU A 585 -1.96 12.93 3.19
N ILE A 586 -2.09 13.83 4.15
CA ILE A 586 -2.72 15.13 3.98
C ILE A 586 -1.79 16.21 4.53
N ALA A 587 -1.48 17.19 3.68
CA ALA A 587 -0.89 18.44 4.07
C ALA A 587 -1.98 19.52 4.10
N PHE A 588 -2.27 20.05 5.29
CA PHE A 588 -3.09 21.23 5.44
C PHE A 588 -2.20 22.48 5.33
N VAL A 589 -2.48 23.29 4.31
CA VAL A 589 -1.74 24.51 3.96
C VAL A 589 -2.64 25.71 4.16
N VAL A 590 -2.12 26.78 4.75
CA VAL A 590 -2.82 28.05 4.96
C VAL A 590 -2.23 29.07 3.98
N PRO A 591 -2.95 29.44 2.92
CA PRO A 591 -2.49 30.47 2.00
C PRO A 591 -2.21 31.79 2.73
N SER A 592 -1.04 32.39 2.51
CA SER A 592 -0.54 33.55 3.27
C SER A 592 0.06 34.68 2.41
N GLY A 593 -0.32 34.80 1.13
CA GLY A 593 -0.17 36.09 0.41
C GLY A 593 0.79 36.14 -0.79
N ASN A 594 1.29 35.01 -1.28
CA ASN A 594 1.92 34.96 -2.60
C ASN A 594 0.86 34.61 -3.63
N GLU A 595 0.29 35.61 -4.31
CA GLU A 595 -0.47 35.37 -5.54
C GLU A 595 0.52 34.83 -6.59
N ILE A 596 0.13 33.78 -7.31
CA ILE A 596 0.89 33.30 -8.46
C ILE A 596 0.80 34.40 -9.52
N LEU A 597 1.81 35.28 -9.60
CA LEU A 597 1.98 36.18 -10.73
C LEU A 597 2.29 35.34 -11.96
N GLU A 598 1.42 35.38 -12.96
CA GLU A 598 1.60 34.70 -14.26
C GLU A 598 2.72 35.32 -15.11
N THR A 599 3.79 35.85 -14.50
CA THR A 599 4.83 36.61 -15.19
C THR A 599 6.19 35.93 -15.01
N GLU A 600 6.84 35.66 -16.16
CA GLU A 600 8.19 35.11 -16.35
C GLU A 600 8.33 33.57 -16.43
N GLU A 601 7.59 32.91 -17.32
CA GLU A 601 8.11 31.71 -18.01
C GLU A 601 8.04 31.90 -19.54
N LYS A 602 9.16 31.61 -20.20
CA LYS A 602 9.47 31.83 -21.62
C LYS A 602 8.34 31.34 -22.57
N PRO A 603 8.08 32.05 -23.68
CA PRO A 603 7.05 31.67 -24.65
C PRO A 603 7.47 30.38 -25.36
N GLY A 604 6.90 29.25 -24.95
CA GLY A 604 7.17 27.96 -25.57
C GLY A 604 6.52 26.74 -24.90
N GLN A 605 6.07 26.81 -23.63
CA GLN A 605 5.56 25.62 -22.92
C GLN A 605 4.32 25.81 -22.03
N SER A 606 3.65 26.96 -22.00
CA SER A 606 2.60 27.25 -21.00
C SER A 606 1.16 27.43 -21.52
N ASP A 607 0.70 26.63 -22.49
CA ASP A 607 -0.70 26.67 -22.96
C ASP A 607 -1.61 25.63 -22.26
N SER A 608 -1.36 25.25 -21.00
CA SER A 608 -2.09 24.11 -20.40
C SER A 608 -2.46 24.23 -18.92
N LEU A 609 -2.57 25.44 -18.35
CA LEU A 609 -3.05 25.60 -16.96
C LEU A 609 -4.46 26.24 -16.83
N LYS A 610 -5.12 26.59 -17.93
CA LYS A 610 -6.51 27.08 -17.94
C LYS A 610 -7.30 26.41 -19.07
N SER A 611 -7.90 25.24 -18.83
CA SER A 611 -8.92 24.73 -19.76
C SER A 611 -10.29 25.31 -19.36
N TYR A 612 -10.57 26.52 -19.84
CA TYR A 612 -11.94 26.98 -20.01
C TYR A 612 -12.43 26.53 -21.40
N VAL A 613 -13.73 26.21 -21.45
CA VAL A 613 -14.60 25.96 -22.61
C VAL A 613 -14.70 24.50 -23.10
N ASP A 614 -15.82 23.86 -22.72
CA ASP A 614 -16.48 22.80 -23.47
C ASP A 614 -17.11 23.39 -24.74
N GLY A 615 -16.84 22.79 -25.90
CA GLY A 615 -17.49 23.10 -27.18
C GLY A 615 -16.94 22.22 -28.31
N PRO A 616 -17.78 21.48 -29.07
CA PRO A 616 -17.32 20.50 -30.04
C PRO A 616 -16.90 21.17 -31.35
N CYS A 617 -15.67 20.95 -31.82
CA CYS A 617 -15.24 21.38 -33.15
C CYS A 617 -14.56 20.23 -33.88
N ALA A 618 -15.34 19.64 -34.78
CA ALA A 618 -14.91 18.77 -35.86
C ALA A 618 -13.87 19.48 -36.73
N SER A 619 -12.87 18.71 -37.13
CA SER A 619 -11.91 19.09 -38.17
C SER A 619 -12.64 19.42 -39.47
N THR A 620 -12.42 20.63 -39.97
CA THR A 620 -12.73 21.06 -41.33
C THR A 620 -12.03 20.17 -42.35
N CYS A 621 -12.80 19.34 -43.05
CA CYS A 621 -12.49 18.91 -44.41
C CYS A 621 -13.69 19.28 -45.29
N SER A 622 -13.45 20.23 -46.19
CA SER A 622 -14.39 20.75 -47.18
C SER A 622 -14.71 19.70 -48.25
N LYS A 623 -16.00 19.44 -48.50
CA LYS A 623 -16.66 19.43 -49.83
C LYS A 623 -18.09 18.85 -49.74
N GLY A 624 -19.07 19.59 -50.29
CA GLY A 624 -20.13 19.01 -51.12
C GLY A 624 -21.49 18.67 -50.50
N VAL A 625 -22.34 19.70 -50.31
CA VAL A 625 -23.78 19.79 -50.68
C VAL A 625 -24.70 18.56 -50.47
N SER A 626 -25.66 18.63 -49.54
CA SER A 626 -27.10 18.88 -49.83
C SER A 626 -27.99 18.81 -48.58
N ALA A 627 -29.03 19.66 -48.60
CA ALA A 627 -30.19 19.88 -47.71
C ALA A 627 -30.93 18.58 -47.25
N CYS A 628 -31.76 18.46 -46.20
CA CYS A 628 -32.46 19.36 -45.25
C CYS A 628 -33.32 18.53 -44.25
N VAL A 629 -33.85 19.23 -43.24
CA VAL A 629 -35.07 18.98 -42.41
C VAL A 629 -35.05 17.96 -41.25
N SER A 630 -35.58 18.46 -40.14
CA SER A 630 -35.89 17.95 -38.79
C SER A 630 -36.72 16.66 -38.68
N GLY A 631 -36.60 15.97 -37.53
CA GLY A 631 -37.64 15.07 -37.01
C GLY A 631 -37.16 14.14 -35.88
N TRP A 632 -37.75 14.30 -34.71
CA TRP A 632 -37.74 13.40 -33.54
C TRP A 632 -38.15 11.92 -33.81
N GLU A 633 -37.81 11.08 -32.81
CA GLU A 633 -38.31 9.73 -32.47
C GLU A 633 -37.63 8.45 -33.00
N SER A 634 -37.05 7.74 -32.02
CA SER A 634 -37.08 6.29 -31.77
C SER A 634 -36.23 5.26 -32.55
N CYS A 635 -35.58 4.43 -31.72
CA CYS A 635 -35.23 3.01 -31.87
C CYS A 635 -34.15 2.57 -32.87
N GLY A 636 -33.09 1.95 -32.35
CA GLY A 636 -32.19 1.08 -33.12
C GLY A 636 -30.82 0.89 -32.47
N ALA A 637 -30.60 -0.27 -31.86
CA ALA A 637 -29.27 -0.75 -31.47
C ALA A 637 -28.35 -0.89 -32.68
N PRO A 638 -27.02 -0.86 -32.48
CA PRO A 638 -26.24 -1.95 -33.06
C PRO A 638 -25.23 -2.57 -32.09
N THR A 639 -25.26 -3.89 -32.17
CA THR A 639 -24.42 -4.94 -31.61
C THR A 639 -22.94 -4.75 -31.98
N TYR A 640 -22.03 -4.81 -31.01
CA TYR A 640 -20.59 -5.01 -31.28
C TYR A 640 -20.23 -6.47 -31.03
N ALA A 641 -19.89 -7.17 -32.11
CA ALA A 641 -19.49 -8.57 -32.12
C ALA A 641 -18.10 -8.74 -31.49
N ARG A 642 -18.00 -9.66 -30.52
CA ARG A 642 -16.74 -10.21 -30.03
C ARG A 642 -16.33 -11.37 -30.94
N SER A 643 -15.13 -11.32 -31.48
CA SER A 643 -14.49 -12.50 -32.07
C SER A 643 -13.95 -13.39 -30.95
N VAL A 644 -14.64 -14.50 -30.73
CA VAL A 644 -14.16 -15.66 -29.99
C VAL A 644 -13.64 -16.63 -31.05
N SER A 645 -12.38 -17.04 -30.96
CA SER A 645 -11.87 -18.18 -31.71
C SER A 645 -11.89 -19.38 -30.77
N GLU A 646 -12.88 -20.25 -30.99
CA GLU A 646 -12.86 -21.65 -30.59
C GLU A 646 -12.09 -22.43 -31.67
N CYS A 647 -11.29 -23.42 -31.27
CA CYS A 647 -10.98 -24.56 -32.12
C CYS A 647 -10.98 -25.83 -31.25
N GLU A 648 -11.77 -26.79 -31.70
CA GLU A 648 -12.04 -28.09 -31.11
C GLU A 648 -10.90 -29.10 -31.31
N ARG A 649 -11.06 -30.23 -30.62
CA ARG A 649 -10.16 -31.39 -30.43
C ARG A 649 -9.83 -32.16 -31.71
N GLU A 650 -8.63 -32.77 -31.79
CA GLU A 650 -8.44 -34.23 -31.63
C GLU A 650 -6.97 -34.71 -31.73
N ARG A 651 -6.64 -35.68 -30.85
CA ARG A 651 -5.67 -36.80 -30.91
C ARG A 651 -4.16 -36.57 -31.12
N GLY A 652 -3.38 -37.05 -30.15
CA GLY A 652 -1.99 -37.47 -30.32
C GLY A 652 -1.22 -37.55 -28.99
N GLU A 653 -1.13 -38.75 -28.40
CA GLU A 653 -0.27 -39.04 -27.25
C GLU A 653 1.21 -38.74 -27.54
N ARG A 654 1.89 -38.04 -26.62
CA ARG A 654 3.29 -38.33 -26.23
C ARG A 654 3.68 -37.56 -24.98
N ARG A 655 4.20 -38.32 -24.02
CA ARG A 655 4.89 -37.90 -22.78
C ARG A 655 5.80 -36.69 -23.02
N ALA A 656 5.70 -35.67 -22.16
CA ALA A 656 6.77 -34.70 -21.95
C ALA A 656 6.81 -34.26 -20.48
N ALA A 657 8.04 -34.15 -19.98
CA ALA A 657 8.43 -34.15 -18.59
C ALA A 657 8.05 -32.90 -17.80
N LEU A 658 7.94 -33.10 -16.49
CA LEU A 658 7.84 -32.09 -15.42
C LEU A 658 8.91 -31.01 -15.60
N ALA A 659 8.48 -29.76 -15.75
CA ALA A 659 9.36 -28.59 -15.72
C ALA A 659 8.83 -27.61 -14.67
N ASP A 660 9.61 -27.43 -13.60
CA ASP A 660 9.37 -26.50 -12.50
C ASP A 660 9.23 -25.06 -13.01
N ASN A 661 8.07 -24.48 -12.71
CA ASN A 661 7.69 -23.11 -13.02
C ASN A 661 8.18 -22.15 -11.93
N ALA A 662 9.10 -21.26 -12.29
CA ALA A 662 9.62 -20.23 -11.42
C ALA A 662 8.52 -19.19 -11.07
N ARG A 663 8.01 -19.31 -9.84
CA ARG A 663 7.43 -18.28 -8.95
C ARG A 663 6.63 -17.13 -9.58
N ALA A 664 5.31 -17.23 -9.38
CA ALA A 664 4.23 -16.30 -9.69
C ALA A 664 4.23 -14.95 -8.92
N LEU A 665 5.26 -14.11 -9.07
CA LEU A 665 5.17 -12.67 -8.78
C LEU A 665 5.82 -11.76 -9.84
N SER A 666 6.54 -12.34 -10.81
CA SER A 666 7.02 -11.59 -11.97
C SER A 666 6.09 -11.90 -13.14
N LEU A 667 5.30 -10.92 -13.58
CA LEU A 667 4.71 -11.00 -14.90
C LEU A 667 5.76 -10.52 -15.89
N GLU A 668 6.36 -11.46 -16.62
CA GLU A 668 6.96 -11.17 -17.93
C GLU A 668 5.84 -10.64 -18.81
N LEU A 669 5.90 -9.34 -19.09
CA LEU A 669 5.05 -8.68 -20.05
C LEU A 669 5.71 -8.83 -21.42
N ASP A 670 5.69 -10.03 -22.02
CA ASP A 670 6.19 -10.17 -23.38
C ASP A 670 5.42 -11.19 -24.23
N LYS A 671 4.51 -10.63 -25.04
CA LYS A 671 4.22 -11.02 -26.43
C LYS A 671 3.50 -9.84 -27.10
N GLN A 672 4.21 -8.72 -27.25
CA GLN A 672 3.86 -7.72 -28.26
C GLN A 672 4.86 -7.84 -29.40
N GLN A 673 4.36 -8.24 -30.57
CA GLN A 673 5.11 -8.20 -31.83
C GLN A 673 5.61 -6.76 -32.08
N PRO A 674 6.81 -6.58 -32.67
CA PRO A 674 7.40 -5.26 -32.87
C PRO A 674 6.61 -4.47 -33.91
N ALA A 675 5.85 -3.47 -33.47
CA ALA A 675 5.30 -2.44 -34.34
C ALA A 675 6.34 -1.30 -34.49
N PRO A 676 6.48 -0.69 -35.67
CA PRO A 676 7.56 0.24 -35.97
C PRO A 676 7.42 1.55 -35.20
N SER A 677 8.58 2.05 -34.80
CA SER A 677 8.82 3.37 -34.21
C SER A 677 8.08 4.49 -34.95
N ASN A 678 7.07 5.08 -34.29
CA ASN A 678 6.63 6.47 -34.45
C ASN A 678 5.54 6.79 -33.41
N ILE A 679 5.95 7.09 -32.17
CA ILE A 679 5.08 7.76 -31.19
C ILE A 679 5.50 9.23 -31.13
N THR A 680 5.09 9.99 -32.13
CA THR A 680 4.95 11.44 -32.02
C THR A 680 3.49 11.75 -31.74
N GLY A 681 3.19 12.26 -30.54
CA GLY A 681 1.92 12.93 -30.26
C GLY A 681 0.85 12.13 -29.49
N SER A 682 1.14 11.71 -28.26
CA SER A 682 0.08 11.34 -27.28
C SER A 682 0.33 11.92 -25.86
N GLY A 683 1.33 12.78 -25.69
CA GLY A 683 1.67 13.37 -24.38
C GLY A 683 0.68 14.39 -23.82
N ARG A 684 -0.39 14.75 -24.56
CA ARG A 684 -1.35 15.80 -24.14
C ARG A 684 -2.66 15.30 -23.53
N ARG A 685 -3.00 14.00 -23.63
CA ARG A 685 -4.24 13.44 -23.04
C ARG A 685 -4.04 12.79 -21.66
N ASN A 686 -2.80 12.59 -21.24
CA ASN A 686 -2.43 11.80 -20.06
C ASN A 686 -1.80 12.65 -18.94
N ARG A 687 -2.61 13.39 -18.19
CA ARG A 687 -2.17 13.92 -16.89
C ARG A 687 -3.03 13.30 -15.80
N ASP A 688 -2.40 12.74 -14.78
CA ASP A 688 -3.04 12.48 -13.49
C ASP A 688 -3.42 13.85 -12.89
N PHE A 689 -4.71 14.06 -12.66
CA PHE A 689 -5.21 15.23 -11.97
C PHE A 689 -5.47 14.88 -10.51
N THR A 690 -5.10 15.79 -9.62
CA THR A 690 -5.31 15.65 -8.19
C THR A 690 -6.50 16.49 -7.76
N ALA A 691 -7.36 15.93 -6.89
CA ALA A 691 -8.44 16.67 -6.27
C ALA A 691 -7.91 17.91 -5.52
N LYS A 692 -8.57 19.06 -5.72
CA LYS A 692 -8.19 20.32 -5.06
C LYS A 692 -9.25 20.68 -4.03
N ILE A 693 -8.88 20.66 -2.75
CA ILE A 693 -9.84 20.84 -1.65
C ILE A 693 -9.55 22.14 -0.90
N LEU A 694 -10.58 22.97 -0.74
CA LEU A 694 -10.57 24.17 0.07
C LEU A 694 -11.47 23.96 1.30
N ILE A 695 -10.95 24.19 2.50
CA ILE A 695 -11.75 24.32 3.72
C ILE A 695 -11.81 25.80 4.05
N VAL A 696 -13.00 26.39 3.97
CA VAL A 696 -13.21 27.82 4.23
C VAL A 696 -14.00 27.99 5.52
N TRP A 697 -13.37 28.55 6.55
CA TRP A 697 -14.06 28.98 7.75
C TRP A 697 -14.73 30.33 7.51
N LEU A 698 -16.03 30.40 7.73
CA LEU A 698 -16.87 31.57 7.51
C LEU A 698 -17.33 32.14 8.86
N GLU A 699 -17.27 33.46 9.02
CA GLU A 699 -17.92 34.13 10.15
C GLU A 699 -19.44 34.23 9.97
N ASP A 700 -19.88 34.49 8.74
CA ASP A 700 -21.27 34.43 8.34
C ASP A 700 -21.46 33.27 7.36
N PHE A 701 -22.39 32.36 7.69
CA PHE A 701 -22.64 31.20 6.85
C PHE A 701 -23.05 31.61 5.45
N GLU A 702 -23.86 32.66 5.27
CA GLU A 702 -24.41 33.08 3.96
C GLU A 702 -23.32 33.52 2.96
N ASP A 703 -22.12 33.87 3.43
CA ASP A 703 -21.00 34.26 2.56
C ASP A 703 -20.53 33.13 1.63
N HIS A 704 -20.88 31.87 1.92
CA HIS A 704 -20.56 30.72 1.06
C HIS A 704 -21.08 30.86 -0.38
N LEU A 705 -22.16 31.64 -0.59
CA LEU A 705 -22.75 31.87 -1.92
C LEU A 705 -21.90 32.83 -2.78
N ASN A 706 -21.09 33.68 -2.15
CA ASN A 706 -20.35 34.76 -2.79
C ASN A 706 -18.83 34.57 -2.69
N LEU A 707 -18.37 33.35 -2.37
CA LEU A 707 -16.93 33.08 -2.24
C LEU A 707 -16.23 33.21 -3.61
N PRO A 708 -15.14 33.99 -3.71
CA PRO A 708 -14.36 34.13 -4.95
C PRO A 708 -13.45 32.91 -5.15
N VAL A 709 -14.03 31.73 -5.35
CA VAL A 709 -13.30 30.44 -5.40
C VAL A 709 -12.21 30.47 -6.47
N ASP A 710 -12.51 30.94 -7.69
CA ASP A 710 -11.53 30.97 -8.79
C ASP A 710 -10.31 31.85 -8.48
N ASP A 711 -10.50 32.98 -7.78
CA ASP A 711 -9.40 33.86 -7.39
C ASP A 711 -8.62 33.30 -6.19
N LEU A 712 -9.30 32.64 -5.24
CA LEU A 712 -8.63 31.96 -4.13
C LEU A 712 -7.71 30.84 -4.60
N LEU A 713 -8.06 30.16 -5.70
CA LEU A 713 -7.25 29.08 -6.27
C LEU A 713 -5.87 29.56 -6.76
N ARG A 714 -5.71 30.86 -7.05
CA ARG A 714 -4.43 31.49 -7.42
C ARG A 714 -3.43 31.60 -6.27
N TYR A 715 -3.88 31.40 -5.04
CA TYR A 715 -3.03 31.35 -3.84
C TYR A 715 -2.77 29.92 -3.36
N CYS A 716 -3.28 28.92 -4.09
CA CYS A 716 -3.31 27.52 -3.70
C CYS A 716 -2.47 26.65 -4.65
N GLU A 717 -1.20 27.00 -4.86
CA GLU A 717 -0.29 26.23 -5.73
C GLU A 717 0.25 24.99 -5.02
N THR A 718 0.28 23.87 -5.73
CA THR A 718 0.77 22.59 -5.21
C THR A 718 1.83 21.94 -6.11
N GLY A 719 2.09 22.50 -7.29
CA GLY A 719 2.95 21.91 -8.32
C GLY A 719 2.38 20.65 -8.98
N VAL A 720 1.13 20.27 -8.68
CA VAL A 720 0.41 19.16 -9.34
C VAL A 720 -0.75 19.68 -10.17
N SER A 721 -1.05 18.97 -11.26
CA SER A 721 -2.15 19.28 -12.18
C SER A 721 -3.50 19.04 -11.48
N TRP A 722 -4.46 19.94 -11.69
CA TRP A 722 -5.83 19.79 -11.19
C TRP A 722 -6.82 20.35 -12.23
N ARG A 723 -8.09 19.90 -12.18
CA ARG A 723 -9.17 20.41 -13.03
C ARG A 723 -10.18 21.20 -12.19
N ARG A 724 -10.83 22.20 -12.80
CA ARG A 724 -11.86 23.00 -12.13
C ARG A 724 -13.05 22.15 -11.64
N GLN A 725 -13.41 21.10 -12.37
CA GLN A 725 -14.46 20.15 -12.00
C GLN A 725 -14.10 19.28 -10.79
N GLU A 726 -12.81 19.19 -10.43
CA GLU A 726 -12.30 18.40 -9.29
C GLU A 726 -11.97 19.30 -8.08
N VAL A 727 -12.42 20.55 -8.10
CA VAL A 727 -12.33 21.47 -6.97
C VAL A 727 -13.50 21.24 -6.03
N SER A 728 -13.22 20.96 -4.76
CA SER A 728 -14.22 20.78 -3.71
C SER A 728 -14.04 21.84 -2.64
N VAL A 729 -15.12 22.56 -2.31
CA VAL A 729 -15.13 23.60 -1.27
C VAL A 729 -15.98 23.15 -0.09
N VAL A 730 -15.34 22.99 1.07
CA VAL A 730 -15.97 22.66 2.34
C VAL A 730 -16.09 23.93 3.16
N CYS A 731 -17.32 24.38 3.43
CA CYS A 731 -17.56 25.59 4.22
C CYS A 731 -17.87 25.22 5.66
N VAL A 732 -17.27 25.93 6.60
CA VAL A 732 -17.39 25.68 8.04
C VAL A 732 -17.82 26.96 8.73
N SER A 733 -18.89 26.94 9.52
CA SER A 733 -19.37 28.11 10.25
C SER A 733 -19.80 27.72 11.66
N ALA A 734 -19.41 28.51 12.65
CA ALA A 734 -19.92 28.35 14.00
C ALA A 734 -21.42 28.72 14.09
N VAL A 735 -22.13 28.08 15.01
CA VAL A 735 -23.57 28.30 15.26
C VAL A 735 -23.77 28.73 16.72
N ARG A 736 -24.80 29.54 16.99
CA ARG A 736 -25.10 30.11 18.33
C ARG A 736 -25.18 29.07 19.47
N GLY A 737 -25.46 27.80 19.16
CA GLY A 737 -25.50 26.70 20.12
C GLY A 737 -24.14 26.09 20.49
N GLY A 738 -23.02 26.66 20.05
CA GLY A 738 -21.68 26.11 20.27
C GLY A 738 -21.35 24.88 19.39
N LEU A 739 -22.23 24.55 18.45
CA LEU A 739 -21.99 23.58 17.38
C LEU A 739 -21.39 24.29 16.16
N VAL A 740 -20.84 23.50 15.26
CA VAL A 740 -20.28 23.98 13.99
C VAL A 740 -21.06 23.34 12.85
N ARG A 741 -21.58 24.17 11.94
CA ARG A 741 -22.21 23.74 10.70
C ARG A 741 -21.11 23.48 9.66
N VAL A 742 -21.18 22.34 8.99
CA VAL A 742 -20.28 21.96 7.92
C VAL A 742 -21.09 21.74 6.65
N ARG A 743 -20.78 22.49 5.60
CA ARG A 743 -21.31 22.32 4.25
C ARG A 743 -20.26 21.60 3.41
N VAL A 744 -20.64 20.53 2.73
CA VAL A 744 -19.72 19.67 1.96
C VAL A 744 -20.36 19.36 0.59
N PRO A 745 -19.60 19.39 -0.52
CA PRO A 745 -20.16 19.07 -1.83
C PRO A 745 -20.58 17.60 -1.89
N ALA A 746 -21.74 17.33 -2.50
CA ALA A 746 -22.17 15.96 -2.77
C ALA A 746 -21.33 15.36 -3.93
N PRO A 747 -20.87 14.09 -3.84
CA PRO A 747 -20.96 13.16 -2.71
C PRO A 747 -19.75 13.26 -1.76
N ALA A 748 -19.94 13.92 -0.62
CA ALA A 748 -18.97 14.09 0.48
C ALA A 748 -18.69 12.81 1.29
N GLY A 749 -19.26 11.69 0.86
CA GLY A 749 -19.32 10.49 1.67
C GLY A 749 -20.34 10.58 2.80
N VAL A 750 -19.97 10.03 3.95
CA VAL A 750 -20.82 9.87 5.15
C VAL A 750 -20.89 11.15 6.01
N LEU A 751 -20.54 12.32 5.47
CA LEU A 751 -20.80 13.61 6.11
C LEU A 751 -21.85 14.34 5.28
N ALA A 752 -23.08 14.37 5.76
CA ALA A 752 -24.19 15.03 5.09
C ALA A 752 -23.94 16.54 4.94
N ASP A 753 -24.49 17.12 3.88
CA ASP A 753 -24.44 18.56 3.68
C ASP A 753 -25.24 19.29 4.78
N GLY A 754 -24.68 20.39 5.28
CA GLY A 754 -25.24 21.16 6.40
C GLY A 754 -25.15 20.48 7.77
N ALA A 755 -24.37 19.40 7.92
CA ALA A 755 -24.23 18.67 9.18
C ALA A 755 -23.78 19.57 10.34
N LEU A 756 -24.43 19.40 11.50
CA LEU A 756 -24.05 20.06 12.75
C LEU A 756 -23.14 19.14 13.57
N VAL A 757 -21.91 19.60 13.80
CA VAL A 757 -20.84 18.81 14.43
C VAL A 757 -20.35 19.52 15.68
N ALA A 758 -20.06 18.76 16.74
CA ALA A 758 -19.42 19.30 17.93
C ALA A 758 -17.98 19.75 17.59
N PRO A 759 -17.49 20.90 18.11
CA PRO A 759 -16.15 21.42 17.80
C PRO A 759 -15.01 20.39 17.95
N ARG A 760 -15.06 19.57 18.99
CA ARG A 760 -14.10 18.49 19.25
C ARG A 760 -14.07 17.37 18.20
N ALA A 761 -15.18 17.13 17.50
CA ALA A 761 -15.29 16.11 16.46
C ALA A 761 -14.97 16.65 15.06
N LEU A 762 -15.07 17.98 14.88
CA LEU A 762 -14.89 18.67 13.60
C LEU A 762 -13.59 18.30 12.87
N PRO A 763 -12.40 18.32 13.48
CA PRO A 763 -11.15 18.06 12.75
C PRO A 763 -11.10 16.66 12.14
N ALA A 764 -11.63 15.67 12.85
CA ALA A 764 -11.70 14.30 12.34
C ALA A 764 -12.74 14.15 11.22
N CYS A 765 -13.87 14.85 11.33
CA CYS A 765 -14.88 14.91 10.26
C CYS A 765 -14.32 15.59 9.01
N LEU A 766 -13.56 16.69 9.15
CA LEU A 766 -12.93 17.41 8.04
C LEU A 766 -11.84 16.58 7.36
N ARG A 767 -10.95 15.94 8.12
CA ARG A 767 -9.96 14.99 7.57
C ARG A 767 -10.66 13.90 6.76
N ARG A 768 -11.71 13.31 7.32
CA ARG A 768 -12.43 12.22 6.65
C ARG A 768 -13.14 12.70 5.38
N ALA A 769 -13.82 13.84 5.45
CA ALA A 769 -14.47 14.43 4.27
C ALA A 769 -13.45 14.71 3.16
N ALA A 770 -12.29 15.30 3.50
CA ALA A 770 -11.22 15.55 2.54
C ALA A 770 -10.67 14.24 1.91
N THR A 771 -10.38 13.23 2.73
CA THR A 771 -9.94 11.91 2.24
C THR A 771 -11.00 11.29 1.33
N HIS A 772 -12.28 11.36 1.68
CA HIS A 772 -13.36 10.75 0.91
C HIS A 772 -13.56 11.47 -0.43
N LEU A 773 -13.59 12.79 -0.45
CA LEU A 773 -13.66 13.58 -1.69
C LEU A 773 -12.50 13.23 -2.63
N ALA A 774 -11.28 13.12 -2.10
CA ALA A 774 -10.11 12.70 -2.87
C ALA A 774 -10.20 11.25 -3.36
N ARG A 775 -10.69 10.30 -2.54
CA ARG A 775 -10.90 8.91 -2.95
C ARG A 775 -11.98 8.79 -4.04
N ARG A 776 -13.09 9.53 -3.91
CA ARG A 776 -14.17 9.57 -4.90
C ARG A 776 -13.66 10.09 -6.25
N THR A 777 -12.89 11.17 -6.24
CA THR A 777 -12.27 11.73 -7.45
C THR A 777 -11.38 10.68 -8.14
N ARG A 778 -10.53 9.98 -7.38
CA ARG A 778 -9.68 8.90 -7.89
C ARG A 778 -10.45 7.69 -8.41
N LEU A 779 -11.58 7.35 -7.79
CA LEU A 779 -12.43 6.23 -8.25
C LEU A 779 -13.15 6.55 -9.57
N GLN A 780 -13.47 7.82 -9.81
CA GLN A 780 -14.11 8.29 -11.04
C GLN A 780 -13.11 8.47 -12.19
N ALA A 781 -11.85 8.76 -11.87
CA ALA A 781 -10.78 8.88 -12.86
C ALA A 781 -10.43 7.53 -13.49
N GLU A 782 -10.58 7.43 -14.82
CA GLU A 782 -10.36 6.17 -15.54
C GLU A 782 -8.89 5.75 -15.63
N LEU A 783 -7.99 6.74 -15.65
CA LEU A 783 -6.56 6.55 -15.81
C LEU A 783 -5.78 6.73 -14.50
N TYR A 784 -6.46 6.89 -13.36
CA TYR A 784 -5.76 7.07 -12.09
C TYR A 784 -4.92 5.84 -11.75
N GLN A 785 -3.62 6.07 -11.61
CA GLN A 785 -2.68 5.06 -11.16
C GLN A 785 -2.35 5.27 -9.67
N PRO A 786 -2.54 4.26 -8.81
CA PRO A 786 -2.14 4.39 -7.42
C PRO A 786 -0.62 4.51 -7.29
N PRO A 787 -0.10 5.07 -6.18
CA PRO A 787 1.31 5.43 -6.07
C PRO A 787 2.27 4.26 -6.35
N HIS A 788 1.95 3.06 -5.88
CA HIS A 788 2.79 1.87 -6.09
C HIS A 788 2.89 1.42 -7.55
N VAL A 789 1.83 1.60 -8.33
CA VAL A 789 1.82 1.32 -9.77
C VAL A 789 2.70 2.33 -10.51
N ARG A 790 2.54 3.63 -10.20
CA ARG A 790 3.37 4.68 -10.80
C ARG A 790 4.86 4.47 -10.50
N ARG A 791 5.19 4.14 -9.25
CA ARG A 791 6.56 3.83 -8.84
C ARG A 791 7.12 2.61 -9.59
N ARG A 792 6.33 1.55 -9.76
CA ARG A 792 6.72 0.37 -10.56
C ARG A 792 7.02 0.75 -12.01
N HIS A 793 6.17 1.55 -12.65
CA HIS A 793 6.42 2.04 -14.02
C HIS A 793 7.69 2.90 -14.10
N MET A 794 7.90 3.83 -13.15
CA MET A 794 9.14 4.62 -13.09
C MET A 794 10.38 3.76 -12.89
N ILE A 795 10.31 2.69 -12.08
CA ILE A 795 11.43 1.75 -11.91
C ILE A 795 11.72 1.02 -13.23
N GLN A 796 10.69 0.59 -13.96
CA GLN A 796 10.84 -0.04 -15.28
C GLN A 796 11.45 0.92 -16.30
N GLU A 797 11.01 2.18 -16.32
CA GLU A 797 11.59 3.23 -17.17
C GLU A 797 13.05 3.47 -16.85
N ILE A 798 13.42 3.57 -15.55
CA ILE A 798 14.81 3.72 -15.13
C ILE A 798 15.64 2.49 -15.53
N ALA A 799 15.10 1.30 -15.32
CA ALA A 799 15.77 0.06 -15.70
C ALA A 799 16.03 -0.01 -17.21
N GLN A 800 15.09 0.42 -18.04
CA GLN A 800 15.25 0.44 -19.50
C GLN A 800 16.20 1.54 -19.97
N GLN A 801 16.09 2.75 -19.40
CA GLN A 801 16.85 3.92 -19.85
C GLN A 801 18.34 3.86 -19.45
N TYR A 802 18.63 3.31 -18.27
CA TYR A 802 19.97 3.33 -17.68
C TYR A 802 20.58 1.94 -17.52
N ARG A 803 20.08 0.92 -18.25
CA ARG A 803 20.70 -0.42 -18.23
C ARG A 803 22.13 -0.38 -18.76
N ARG A 804 23.00 -1.18 -18.15
CA ARG A 804 24.26 -1.60 -18.74
C ARG A 804 24.00 -2.88 -19.52
N ASP A 805 24.31 -2.87 -20.82
CA ASP A 805 24.25 -4.05 -21.66
C ASP A 805 25.45 -4.96 -21.32
N LEU A 806 25.33 -5.72 -20.23
CA LEU A 806 26.31 -6.72 -19.79
C LEU A 806 25.77 -8.12 -20.03
N THR A 807 26.63 -9.00 -20.53
CA THR A 807 26.36 -10.44 -20.47
C THR A 807 26.42 -10.95 -19.02
N GLU A 808 25.81 -12.09 -18.73
CA GLU A 808 25.84 -12.69 -17.38
C GLU A 808 27.28 -12.86 -16.84
N PRO A 809 28.28 -13.34 -17.61
CA PRO A 809 29.66 -13.40 -17.15
C PRO A 809 30.27 -12.02 -16.84
N GLU A 810 30.01 -11.01 -17.67
CA GLU A 810 30.50 -9.64 -17.46
C GLU A 810 29.85 -9.00 -16.22
N LEU A 811 28.57 -9.28 -15.98
CA LEU A 811 27.87 -8.85 -14.78
C LEU A 811 28.52 -9.48 -13.54
N LEU A 812 28.79 -10.78 -13.56
CA LEU A 812 29.47 -11.48 -12.47
C LEU A 812 30.88 -10.93 -12.25
N GLU A 813 31.64 -10.71 -13.31
CA GLU A 813 32.98 -10.10 -13.23
C GLU A 813 32.93 -8.69 -12.62
N SER A 814 31.92 -7.89 -12.98
CA SER A 814 31.77 -6.53 -12.44
C SER A 814 31.63 -6.52 -10.91
N LEU A 815 31.07 -7.57 -10.30
CA LEU A 815 30.92 -7.71 -8.85
C LEU A 815 32.25 -7.96 -8.12
N PHE A 816 33.30 -8.41 -8.83
CA PHE A 816 34.64 -8.60 -8.26
C PHE A 816 35.49 -7.32 -8.30
N ARG A 817 35.14 -6.38 -9.17
CA ARG A 817 35.84 -5.09 -9.28
C ARG A 817 35.23 -4.09 -8.29
N PRO A 818 36.00 -3.13 -7.75
CA PRO A 818 35.43 -2.02 -6.99
C PRO A 818 34.44 -1.22 -7.85
N PRO A 819 33.43 -0.57 -7.24
CA PRO A 819 32.53 0.32 -7.97
C PRO A 819 33.34 1.43 -8.65
N ALA A 820 33.07 1.65 -9.94
CA ALA A 820 33.73 2.67 -10.78
C ALA A 820 33.10 4.05 -10.60
#